data_AF-A0A2E8A7K1-F1
#
_entry.id   AF-A0A2E8A7K1-F1
#
_cell.length_a   1.000
_cell.length_b   1.000
_cell.length_c   1.000
_cell.angle_alpha   90.00
_cell.angle_beta   90.00
_cell.angle_gamma   90.00
#
_symmetry.space_group_name_H-M   'P 1'
#
loop_
_entity.id
_entity.type
_entity.pdbx_description
1 polymer ?
#
loop_
_entity_poly.entity_id
_entity_poly.type
_entity_poly.pdbx_seq_one_letter_code
_entity_poly.pdbx_strand_id
1 'polypeptide(L)'
;MKKNILRKFWLLKIFLIYLGNSLLIGLEAEELQVPMVSERIRLSYVDPARCTQLLKLFGVRVGDPKQEVNRDQLPVVVALPTTNFHETVPDHSKVFPHTETDPIHELLLFFDPNFPEKAGQVRKIIEEQIDLPARKIMIEAMVLEISSIALDELGVEWDFSSGKNSLSGGNFINQKLGGATDNLVLGRITHPATGTAQFDATITNVFREFNIRLQALVEDGSAQVLSRPSVLTLDNRMAYINVSEKIPIASTKFVKDYVSSVDFREVTAGIELAVRPRISRDGNEVSLQINAAVSAQVPGKDKVVIGAGNYELARSPTLSVREVKTYARIANDTPFIVGGLIAKDSEESTSKVPVLGELPILGTLFQSKTQTGQKREVIIVITPSVLPDDSPVHAGMPKDDDLFDQFGHRLFRDAYRIRAEDTFDLRYLTENKGLQQLQDAVDRVVVDHPKLSGQYPYENFANEAVPGEDALVRRQIYEVLKRQDASEVLDDDRLIFFEKEEGGGSGIKVRFLTDYLKKEAPFVLEEKESGKAVGLCFRMRRDTTGVEQLLDEPIPEIKIVDCPDENTWRSLLLESNKISPEFAPKQVLFLRNKNDLNRLKNAILMKKIISLNASDYILKLKNFTRGRLLRMPTVREKDIELIDADVATCFYHSELYYSVLEQSLQADYTALKKVLTGTQYGEALEQTR
;
A
#
# COMPACT_ATOMS: atom_id res chain seq x y z
N MET A 1 -62.80 38.28 95.21
CA MET A 1 -62.78 38.48 93.73
C MET A 1 -61.38 38.62 93.10
N LYS A 2 -60.34 39.15 93.78
CA LYS A 2 -58.98 39.33 93.17
C LYS A 2 -58.11 38.07 92.98
N LYS A 3 -58.33 36.98 93.74
CA LYS A 3 -57.50 35.74 93.64
C LYS A 3 -57.79 34.86 92.40
N ASN A 4 -59.00 34.90 91.84
CA ASN A 4 -59.35 34.12 90.64
C ASN A 4 -58.89 34.77 89.33
N ILE A 5 -58.65 36.08 89.32
CA ILE A 5 -58.16 36.81 88.14
C ILE A 5 -56.66 36.57 87.95
N LEU A 6 -55.87 36.58 89.03
CA LEU A 6 -54.43 36.26 88.96
C LEU A 6 -54.17 34.81 88.52
N ARG A 7 -55.01 33.86 88.96
CA ARG A 7 -54.87 32.44 88.58
C ARG A 7 -55.21 32.20 87.11
N LYS A 8 -56.22 32.91 86.58
CA LYS A 8 -56.52 32.92 85.14
C LYS A 8 -55.43 33.61 84.31
N PHE A 9 -54.83 34.69 84.80
CA PHE A 9 -53.69 35.34 84.13
C PHE A 9 -52.43 34.47 84.14
N TRP A 10 -52.17 33.72 85.20
CA TRP A 10 -51.03 32.80 85.29
C TRP A 10 -51.19 31.58 84.38
N LEU A 11 -52.40 31.00 84.34
CA LEU A 11 -52.75 29.93 83.39
C LEU A 11 -52.74 30.43 81.94
N LEU A 12 -53.19 31.66 81.65
CA LEU A 12 -53.12 32.26 80.31
C LEU A 12 -51.68 32.55 79.89
N LYS A 13 -50.79 32.95 80.82
CA LYS A 13 -49.36 33.15 80.55
C LYS A 13 -48.65 31.83 80.28
N ILE A 14 -48.98 30.77 81.02
CA ILE A 14 -48.46 29.42 80.77
C ILE A 14 -49.01 28.86 79.44
N PHE A 15 -50.28 29.11 79.13
CA PHE A 15 -50.89 28.69 77.87
C PHE A 15 -50.33 29.47 76.67
N LEU A 16 -50.00 30.76 76.80
CA LEU A 16 -49.30 31.54 75.77
C LEU A 16 -47.82 31.16 75.64
N ILE A 17 -47.13 30.76 76.71
CA ILE A 17 -45.76 30.22 76.63
C ILE A 17 -45.78 28.82 76.01
N TYR A 18 -46.79 27.99 76.31
CA TYR A 18 -46.96 26.69 75.68
C TYR A 18 -47.38 26.81 74.21
N LEU A 19 -48.28 27.74 73.84
CA LEU A 19 -48.62 28.01 72.42
C LEU A 19 -47.46 28.68 71.67
N GLY A 20 -46.71 29.57 72.32
CA GLY A 20 -45.50 30.16 71.75
C GLY A 20 -44.42 29.10 71.50
N ASN A 21 -44.18 28.20 72.46
CA ASN A 21 -43.26 27.08 72.27
C ASN A 21 -43.81 26.01 71.34
N SER A 22 -45.12 25.71 71.31
CA SER A 22 -45.65 24.69 70.38
C SER A 22 -45.85 25.19 68.94
N LEU A 23 -46.00 26.51 68.72
CA LEU A 23 -45.84 27.11 67.39
C LEU A 23 -44.36 27.27 66.98
N LEU A 24 -43.43 27.41 67.92
CA LEU A 24 -41.98 27.44 67.65
C LEU A 24 -41.33 26.04 67.58
N ILE A 25 -42.01 24.99 68.06
CA ILE A 25 -41.56 23.58 67.96
C ILE A 25 -42.16 22.88 66.72
N GLY A 26 -43.12 23.51 66.04
CA GLY A 26 -43.62 23.08 64.71
C GLY A 26 -43.01 23.82 63.52
N LEU A 27 -42.07 24.73 63.78
CA LEU A 27 -41.17 25.33 62.81
C LEU A 27 -39.74 24.94 63.20
N GLU A 28 -39.50 23.63 63.34
CA GLU A 28 -38.22 23.12 62.88
C GLU A 28 -38.07 23.67 61.47
N ALA A 29 -36.97 24.39 61.23
CA ALA A 29 -36.58 24.72 59.89
C ALA A 29 -36.62 23.40 59.10
N GLU A 30 -37.66 23.20 58.28
CA GLU A 30 -37.43 22.68 56.96
C GLU A 30 -36.43 23.68 56.38
N GLU A 31 -35.13 23.40 56.64
CA GLU A 31 -34.08 23.77 55.70
C GLU A 31 -34.72 23.52 54.35
N LEU A 32 -34.94 24.58 53.59
CA LEU A 32 -35.39 24.50 52.21
C LEU A 32 -34.38 23.58 51.53
N GLN A 33 -34.65 22.27 51.57
CA GLN A 33 -33.72 21.28 51.08
C GLN A 33 -33.68 21.53 49.59
N VAL A 34 -32.57 22.09 49.13
CA VAL A 34 -32.35 22.35 47.72
C VAL A 34 -32.64 21.03 47.01
N PRO A 35 -33.68 20.94 46.18
CA PRO A 35 -34.03 19.70 45.54
C PRO A 35 -32.85 19.30 44.65
N MET A 36 -32.45 18.04 44.70
CA MET A 36 -31.29 17.54 43.96
C MET A 36 -31.72 16.36 43.11
N VAL A 37 -31.46 16.47 41.81
CA VAL A 37 -31.66 15.40 40.84
C VAL A 37 -30.30 14.96 40.31
N SER A 38 -30.15 13.66 40.07
CA SER A 38 -28.97 13.10 39.42
C SER A 38 -29.31 12.60 38.02
N GLU A 39 -28.40 12.82 37.09
CA GLU A 39 -28.48 12.37 35.71
C GLU A 39 -27.16 11.68 35.33
N ARG A 40 -27.26 10.62 34.53
CA ARG A 40 -26.10 9.94 33.94
C ARG A 40 -25.82 10.51 32.57
N ILE A 41 -24.60 10.96 32.35
CA ILE A 41 -24.09 11.41 31.06
C ILE A 41 -23.09 10.38 30.58
N ARG A 42 -23.38 9.75 29.44
CA ARG A 42 -22.47 8.80 28.80
C ARG A 42 -21.51 9.57 27.90
N LEU A 43 -20.21 9.32 28.05
CA LEU A 43 -19.17 9.86 27.18
C LEU A 43 -18.89 8.87 26.03
N SER A 44 -18.64 9.40 24.84
CA SER A 44 -18.43 8.63 23.62
C SER A 44 -16.95 8.53 23.22
N TYR A 45 -16.16 9.58 23.46
CA TYR A 45 -14.79 9.71 22.96
C TYR A 45 -13.75 10.02 24.04
N VAL A 46 -14.16 10.65 25.15
CA VAL A 46 -13.26 11.06 26.23
C VAL A 46 -13.45 10.22 27.50
N ASP A 47 -12.32 9.91 28.16
CA ASP A 47 -12.31 9.22 29.45
C ASP A 47 -12.86 10.11 30.59
N PRO A 48 -13.72 9.60 31.51
CA PRO A 48 -14.29 10.36 32.62
C PRO A 48 -13.27 11.12 33.48
N ALA A 49 -12.09 10.57 33.72
CA ALA A 49 -11.06 11.24 34.52
C ALA A 49 -10.49 12.47 33.80
N ARG A 50 -10.26 12.37 32.50
CA ARG A 50 -9.83 13.52 31.68
C ARG A 50 -10.95 14.54 31.52
N CYS A 51 -12.19 14.09 31.33
CA CYS A 51 -13.36 14.97 31.20
C CYS A 51 -13.57 15.82 32.46
N THR A 52 -13.52 15.22 33.65
CA THR A 52 -13.63 15.97 34.92
C THR A 52 -12.49 16.97 35.15
N GLN A 53 -11.26 16.65 34.73
CA GLN A 53 -10.16 17.62 34.76
C GLN A 53 -10.41 18.83 33.85
N LEU A 54 -10.94 18.61 32.64
CA LEU A 54 -11.30 19.69 31.72
C LEU A 54 -12.47 20.52 32.26
N LEU A 55 -13.50 19.87 32.82
CA LEU A 55 -14.64 20.56 33.42
C LEU A 55 -14.23 21.50 34.56
N LYS A 56 -13.23 21.14 35.38
CA LYS A 56 -12.67 22.05 36.38
C LYS A 56 -12.10 23.33 35.77
N LEU A 57 -11.48 23.26 34.57
CA LEU A 57 -10.95 24.44 33.87
C LEU A 57 -12.08 25.38 33.38
N PHE A 58 -13.26 24.83 33.09
CA PHE A 58 -14.46 25.60 32.77
C PHE A 58 -15.19 26.13 34.00
N GLY A 59 -14.64 25.96 35.21
CA GLY A 59 -15.26 26.39 36.46
C GLY A 59 -16.40 25.50 36.94
N VAL A 60 -16.59 24.31 36.34
CA VAL A 60 -17.56 23.33 36.78
C VAL A 60 -17.02 22.62 38.02
N ARG A 61 -17.86 22.49 39.06
CA ARG A 61 -17.48 21.82 40.30
C ARG A 61 -17.47 20.31 40.09
N VAL A 62 -16.40 19.66 40.55
CA VAL A 62 -16.24 18.21 40.45
C VAL A 62 -16.19 17.63 41.85
N GLY A 63 -17.06 16.66 42.12
CA GLY A 63 -17.13 15.95 43.40
C GLY A 63 -16.26 14.69 43.44
N ASP A 64 -15.98 14.22 44.65
CA ASP A 64 -15.31 12.93 44.89
C ASP A 64 -16.38 11.82 44.96
N PRO A 65 -16.27 10.73 44.20
CA PRO A 65 -17.22 9.60 44.28
C PRO A 65 -17.31 8.96 45.67
N LYS A 66 -16.36 9.22 46.57
CA LYS A 66 -16.34 8.70 47.95
C LYS A 66 -16.96 9.64 48.98
N GLN A 67 -17.34 10.86 48.59
CA GLN A 67 -17.89 11.88 49.50
C GLN A 67 -19.32 12.25 49.12
N GLU A 68 -20.13 12.65 50.10
CA GLU A 68 -21.47 13.15 49.84
C GLU A 68 -21.42 14.46 49.06
N VAL A 69 -22.33 14.61 48.08
CA VAL A 69 -22.42 15.81 47.26
C VAL A 69 -23.06 16.95 48.06
N ASN A 70 -22.35 18.07 48.19
CA ASN A 70 -22.87 19.24 48.87
C ASN A 70 -23.99 19.90 48.04
N ARG A 71 -25.22 19.91 48.60
CA ARG A 71 -26.45 20.41 47.95
C ARG A 71 -26.45 21.93 47.73
N ASP A 72 -25.71 22.69 48.53
CA ASP A 72 -25.60 24.15 48.36
C ASP A 72 -24.69 24.55 47.20
N GLN A 73 -23.94 23.58 46.66
CA GLN A 73 -22.90 23.82 45.67
C GLN A 73 -23.22 23.25 44.27
N LEU A 74 -24.49 22.96 43.98
CA LEU A 74 -24.94 22.46 42.67
C LEU A 74 -24.75 23.51 41.53
N PRO A 75 -24.45 23.09 40.29
CA PRO A 75 -24.28 21.71 39.83
C PRO A 75 -22.89 21.12 40.13
N VAL A 76 -22.84 19.81 40.38
CA VAL A 76 -21.59 19.06 40.66
C VAL A 76 -21.52 17.83 39.74
N VAL A 77 -20.36 17.62 39.11
CA VAL A 77 -20.09 16.45 38.27
C VAL A 77 -19.22 15.45 39.02
N VAL A 78 -19.59 14.18 39.02
CA VAL A 78 -18.82 13.10 39.64
C VAL A 78 -18.51 12.06 38.58
N ALA A 79 -17.21 11.76 38.38
CA ALA A 79 -16.82 10.64 37.54
C ALA A 79 -17.09 9.32 38.27
N LEU A 80 -17.74 8.38 37.60
CA LEU A 80 -17.84 7.04 38.12
C LEU A 80 -16.45 6.37 38.06
N PRO A 81 -16.09 5.58 39.08
CA PRO A 81 -14.78 4.92 39.12
C PRO A 81 -14.63 3.97 37.93
N THR A 82 -13.54 4.11 37.18
CA THR A 82 -13.18 3.22 36.08
C THR A 82 -12.62 1.89 36.62
N THR A 83 -12.69 0.84 35.82
CA THR A 83 -11.94 -0.40 36.06
C THR A 83 -10.44 -0.11 35.83
N ASN A 84 -9.55 -0.77 36.58
CA ASN A 84 -8.12 -0.42 36.63
C ASN A 84 -7.32 -0.70 35.33
N PHE A 85 -7.94 -1.24 34.28
CA PHE A 85 -7.25 -1.66 33.06
C PHE A 85 -7.27 -0.56 31.99
N HIS A 86 -6.09 -0.04 31.67
CA HIS A 86 -5.88 1.08 30.73
C HIS A 86 -5.04 0.71 29.49
N GLU A 87 -4.64 -0.56 29.32
CA GLU A 87 -3.87 -0.99 28.15
C GLU A 87 -4.81 -1.12 26.93
N THR A 88 -5.04 -0.01 26.21
CA THR A 88 -5.84 -0.01 24.96
C THR A 88 -5.11 -0.66 23.77
N VAL A 89 -3.81 -0.94 23.93
CA VAL A 89 -3.00 -1.73 23.00
C VAL A 89 -2.27 -2.77 23.84
N PRO A 90 -2.62 -4.07 23.74
CA PRO A 90 -1.88 -5.11 24.44
C PRO A 90 -0.45 -5.16 23.91
N ASP A 91 0.51 -5.36 24.80
CA ASP A 91 1.85 -5.77 24.39
C ASP A 91 1.73 -7.05 23.55
N HIS A 92 2.47 -7.16 22.45
CA HIS A 92 2.45 -8.30 21.52
C HIS A 92 2.69 -9.66 22.20
N SER A 93 3.23 -9.64 23.42
CA SER A 93 3.51 -10.80 24.26
C SER A 93 2.32 -11.24 25.14
N LYS A 94 1.28 -10.42 25.32
CA LYS A 94 0.15 -10.68 26.21
C LYS A 94 -1.12 -11.07 25.42
N VAL A 95 -1.73 -12.19 25.81
CA VAL A 95 -3.03 -12.65 25.29
C VAL A 95 -4.14 -11.71 25.78
N PHE A 96 -5.15 -11.43 24.93
CA PHE A 96 -6.35 -10.72 25.35
C PHE A 96 -6.99 -11.42 26.57
N PRO A 97 -7.21 -10.72 27.69
CA PRO A 97 -7.92 -11.31 28.82
C PRO A 97 -9.38 -11.57 28.43
N HIS A 98 -9.86 -12.81 28.64
CA HIS A 98 -11.14 -13.30 28.14
C HIS A 98 -12.39 -12.71 28.82
N THR A 99 -12.25 -11.84 29.82
CA THR A 99 -13.37 -11.28 30.60
C THR A 99 -12.96 -9.97 31.24
N GLU A 100 -12.94 -8.88 30.48
CA GLU A 100 -12.93 -7.53 31.05
C GLU A 100 -14.16 -6.80 30.54
N THR A 101 -14.98 -6.35 31.48
CA THR A 101 -16.11 -5.44 31.21
C THR A 101 -15.51 -4.11 30.76
N ASP A 102 -16.04 -3.55 29.68
CA ASP A 102 -15.62 -2.22 29.20
C ASP A 102 -15.66 -1.21 30.37
N PRO A 103 -14.64 -0.34 30.51
CA PRO A 103 -14.68 0.72 31.51
C PRO A 103 -15.94 1.56 31.32
N ILE A 104 -16.70 1.75 32.40
CA ILE A 104 -17.93 2.54 32.38
C ILE A 104 -17.55 4.01 32.11
N HIS A 105 -17.75 4.46 30.88
CA HIS A 105 -17.53 5.85 30.46
C HIS A 105 -18.74 6.74 30.78
N GLU A 106 -19.10 6.82 32.06
CA GLU A 106 -20.25 7.61 32.53
C GLU A 106 -19.85 8.64 33.59
N LEU A 107 -20.52 9.79 33.55
CA LEU A 107 -20.48 10.84 34.55
C LEU A 107 -21.84 10.95 35.23
N LEU A 108 -21.86 11.26 36.53
CA LEU A 108 -23.05 11.66 37.25
C LEU A 108 -23.07 13.18 37.39
N LEU A 109 -24.09 13.82 36.82
CA LEU A 109 -24.37 15.23 37.00
C LEU A 109 -25.46 15.39 38.07
N PHE A 110 -25.12 16.07 39.17
CA PHE A 110 -26.07 16.48 40.19
C PHE A 110 -26.46 17.94 39.96
N PHE A 111 -27.76 18.24 39.91
CA PHE A 111 -28.26 19.60 39.68
C PHE A 111 -29.59 19.87 40.41
N ASP A 112 -29.90 21.16 40.57
CA ASP A 112 -31.17 21.63 41.12
C ASP A 112 -32.22 21.74 40.00
N PRO A 113 -33.36 21.01 40.07
CA PRO A 113 -34.39 21.06 39.04
C PRO A 113 -35.05 22.44 38.90
N ASN A 114 -34.93 23.33 39.88
CA ASN A 114 -35.44 24.70 39.78
C ASN A 114 -34.56 25.60 38.90
N PHE A 115 -33.29 25.23 38.66
CA PHE A 115 -32.34 25.97 37.83
C PHE A 115 -31.72 25.09 36.73
N PRO A 116 -32.54 24.58 35.79
CA PRO A 116 -32.07 23.66 34.74
C PRO A 116 -31.03 24.29 33.79
N GLU A 117 -31.00 25.61 33.68
CA GLU A 117 -30.06 26.35 32.82
C GLU A 117 -28.59 26.06 33.17
N LYS A 118 -28.27 25.93 34.47
CA LYS A 118 -26.89 25.62 34.92
C LYS A 118 -26.48 24.21 34.51
N ALA A 119 -27.38 23.24 34.61
CA ALA A 119 -27.14 21.88 34.14
C ALA A 119 -26.98 21.83 32.61
N GLY A 120 -27.83 22.57 31.88
CA GLY A 120 -27.75 22.71 30.43
C GLY A 120 -26.41 23.28 29.95
N GLN A 121 -25.84 24.25 30.67
CA GLN A 121 -24.50 24.77 30.37
C GLN A 121 -23.41 23.70 30.49
N VAL A 122 -23.45 22.87 31.54
CA VAL A 122 -22.49 21.77 31.71
C VAL A 122 -22.64 20.75 30.59
N ARG A 123 -23.87 20.36 30.21
CA ARG A 123 -24.11 19.45 29.07
C ARG A 123 -23.53 20.01 27.77
N LYS A 124 -23.81 21.29 27.49
CA LYS A 124 -23.31 21.97 26.29
C LYS A 124 -21.78 21.99 26.23
N ILE A 125 -21.11 22.24 27.37
CA ILE A 125 -19.64 22.19 27.43
C ILE A 125 -19.12 20.77 27.14
N ILE A 126 -19.76 19.75 27.71
CA ILE A 126 -19.37 18.35 27.47
C ILE A 126 -19.53 18.01 25.99
N GLU A 127 -20.69 18.25 25.40
CA GLU A 127 -21.01 17.84 24.02
C GLU A 127 -20.27 18.66 22.96
N GLU A 128 -20.14 19.98 23.12
CA GLU A 128 -19.60 20.85 22.07
C GLU A 128 -18.10 21.12 22.19
N GLN A 129 -17.48 20.90 23.35
CA GLN A 129 -16.07 21.27 23.58
C GLN A 129 -15.18 20.15 24.10
N ILE A 130 -15.73 19.14 24.78
CA ILE A 130 -14.94 18.08 25.39
C ILE A 130 -15.07 16.77 24.62
N ASP A 131 -16.28 16.24 24.49
CA ASP A 131 -16.57 14.91 23.95
C ASP A 131 -16.77 14.96 22.42
N LEU A 132 -15.71 15.39 21.72
CA LEU A 132 -15.70 15.49 20.27
C LEU A 132 -14.98 14.27 19.64
N PRO A 133 -15.44 13.80 18.45
CA PRO A 133 -14.75 12.75 17.73
C PRO A 133 -13.34 13.20 17.31
N ALA A 134 -12.34 12.35 17.55
CA ALA A 134 -10.99 12.59 17.06
C ALA A 134 -10.90 12.29 15.56
N ARG A 135 -10.18 13.15 14.82
CA ARG A 135 -9.92 12.93 13.39
C ARG A 135 -9.06 11.67 13.18
N LYS A 136 -9.30 10.99 12.06
CA LYS A 136 -8.57 9.79 11.65
C LYS A 136 -7.45 10.16 10.67
N ILE A 137 -6.32 9.47 10.76
CA ILE A 137 -5.18 9.67 9.87
C ILE A 137 -4.56 8.33 9.48
N MET A 138 -4.39 8.14 8.17
CA MET A 138 -3.60 7.06 7.60
C MET A 138 -2.14 7.51 7.52
N ILE A 139 -1.22 6.66 7.96
CA ILE A 139 0.22 6.89 7.84
C ILE A 139 0.79 5.74 7.00
N GLU A 140 1.37 6.09 5.87
CA GLU A 140 2.04 5.15 4.98
C GLU A 140 3.53 5.38 5.07
N ALA A 141 4.31 4.30 5.11
CA ALA A 141 5.76 4.37 5.05
C ALA A 141 6.28 3.50 3.90
N MET A 142 7.38 3.93 3.30
CA MET A 142 8.08 3.21 2.25
C MET A 142 9.56 3.13 2.60
N VAL A 143 10.07 1.90 2.66
CA VAL A 143 11.49 1.64 2.91
C VAL A 143 12.13 1.28 1.58
N LEU A 144 13.13 2.05 1.17
CA LEU A 144 13.84 1.91 -0.10
C LEU A 144 15.30 1.63 0.18
N GLU A 145 15.94 0.86 -0.68
CA GLU A 145 17.38 0.75 -0.80
C GLU A 145 17.82 1.42 -2.11
N ILE A 146 18.62 2.48 -2.05
CA ILE A 146 19.04 3.28 -3.21
C ILE A 146 20.56 3.35 -3.27
N SER A 147 21.16 3.34 -4.45
CA SER A 147 22.59 3.58 -4.58
C SER A 147 22.96 5.03 -4.24
N SER A 148 24.13 5.29 -3.62
CA SER A 148 24.52 6.68 -3.27
C SER A 148 24.52 7.64 -4.48
N ILE A 149 24.85 7.14 -5.69
CA ILE A 149 24.88 7.96 -6.91
C ILE A 149 23.47 8.41 -7.29
N ALA A 150 22.50 7.48 -7.20
CA ALA A 150 21.09 7.77 -7.45
C ALA A 150 20.46 8.65 -6.37
N LEU A 151 20.95 8.57 -5.12
CA LEU A 151 20.53 9.46 -4.03
C LEU A 151 20.97 10.91 -4.29
N ASP A 152 22.19 11.10 -4.79
CA ASP A 152 22.72 12.42 -5.16
C ASP A 152 21.91 13.03 -6.33
N GLU A 153 21.47 12.22 -7.30
CA GLU A 153 20.58 12.65 -8.40
C GLU A 153 19.17 13.06 -7.94
N LEU A 154 18.70 12.49 -6.82
CA LEU A 154 17.46 12.90 -6.16
C LEU A 154 17.59 14.30 -5.51
N GLY A 155 18.82 14.81 -5.37
CA GLY A 155 19.12 16.17 -4.90
C GLY A 155 19.16 16.32 -3.37
N VAL A 156 19.41 15.23 -2.64
CA VAL A 156 19.40 15.21 -1.17
C VAL A 156 20.82 15.31 -0.62
N GLU A 157 21.31 16.53 -0.38
CA GLU A 157 22.62 16.77 0.23
C GLU A 157 22.49 16.81 1.78
N TRP A 158 22.98 15.76 2.46
CA TRP A 158 22.95 15.68 3.94
C TRP A 158 24.25 16.23 4.54
N ASP A 159 24.26 17.52 4.92
CA ASP A 159 25.39 18.07 5.67
C ASP A 159 25.27 17.70 7.16
N PHE A 160 25.95 16.62 7.56
CA PHE A 160 26.22 16.27 8.96
C PHE A 160 27.62 16.71 9.40
N SER A 161 28.00 17.97 9.18
CA SER A 161 29.21 18.54 9.77
C SER A 161 28.91 19.66 10.77
N SER A 162 28.57 19.25 12.00
CA SER A 162 28.66 20.15 13.15
C SER A 162 30.12 20.55 13.39
N GLY A 163 30.46 21.78 12.98
CA GLY A 163 31.56 22.54 13.57
C GLY A 163 32.91 22.43 12.86
N LYS A 164 33.08 23.20 11.76
CA LYS A 164 34.18 24.16 11.53
C LYS A 164 34.13 24.64 10.07
N ASN A 165 34.20 25.95 9.90
CA ASN A 165 34.24 26.65 8.61
C ASN A 165 35.10 25.93 7.56
N SER A 166 34.45 25.30 6.58
CA SER A 166 35.05 24.94 5.30
C SER A 166 34.15 25.47 4.20
N LEU A 167 34.60 26.54 3.54
CA LEU A 167 34.03 27.02 2.29
C LEU A 167 34.47 26.05 1.17
N SER A 168 33.56 25.25 0.66
CA SER A 168 33.74 24.53 -0.61
C SER A 168 32.40 24.22 -1.27
N GLY A 169 32.08 25.01 -2.31
CA GLY A 169 31.30 24.67 -3.50
C GLY A 169 30.03 23.82 -3.37
N GLY A 170 28.89 24.46 -3.08
CA GLY A 170 27.55 23.90 -3.18
C GLY A 170 26.48 25.00 -3.01
N ASN A 171 25.35 24.87 -3.70
CA ASN A 171 24.43 25.94 -4.10
C ASN A 171 23.51 26.50 -2.97
N PHE A 172 24.06 26.90 -1.82
CA PHE A 172 23.30 27.51 -0.71
C PHE A 172 23.58 29.01 -0.59
N ILE A 173 22.65 29.85 -1.05
CA ILE A 173 22.68 31.29 -0.77
C ILE A 173 22.14 31.53 0.65
N ASN A 174 23.04 31.72 1.60
CA ASN A 174 22.74 32.22 2.95
C ASN A 174 22.31 33.70 2.88
N GLN A 175 21.02 33.97 2.69
CA GLN A 175 20.50 35.32 2.91
C GLN A 175 19.99 35.43 4.35
N LYS A 176 20.80 36.05 5.22
CA LYS A 176 20.37 36.48 6.55
C LYS A 176 19.21 37.46 6.40
N LEU A 177 18.01 37.06 6.80
CA LEU A 177 16.89 37.98 6.98
C LEU A 177 17.20 38.85 8.21
N GLY A 178 17.17 40.16 8.05
CA GLY A 178 17.59 41.12 9.07
C GLY A 178 16.80 41.00 10.37
N GLY A 179 17.52 41.01 11.49
CA GLY A 179 16.97 41.00 12.85
C GLY A 179 17.85 40.15 13.77
N ALA A 180 18.55 40.78 14.71
CA ALA A 180 19.35 40.06 15.70
C ALA A 180 18.45 39.16 16.55
N THR A 181 18.86 37.90 16.72
CA THR A 181 18.26 36.80 17.50
C THR A 181 17.05 36.07 16.87
N ASP A 182 17.29 35.02 16.07
CA ASP A 182 16.71 33.69 16.28
C ASP A 182 17.31 32.60 15.36
N ASN A 183 17.53 31.39 15.89
CA ASN A 183 18.16 30.24 15.23
C ASN A 183 17.12 29.35 14.53
N LEU A 184 16.47 29.82 13.47
CA LEU A 184 15.60 28.99 12.64
C LEU A 184 16.00 29.09 11.16
N VAL A 185 16.62 28.03 10.65
CA VAL A 185 16.96 27.87 9.22
C VAL A 185 15.89 26.97 8.60
N LEU A 186 14.99 27.53 7.80
CA LEU A 186 14.13 26.75 6.90
C LEU A 186 14.87 26.51 5.57
N GLY A 187 15.13 25.24 5.25
CA GLY A 187 15.73 24.86 3.97
C GLY A 187 14.76 25.09 2.80
N ARG A 188 15.22 25.80 1.76
CA ARG A 188 14.53 25.90 0.46
C ARG A 188 15.44 25.34 -0.63
N ILE A 189 14.92 24.46 -1.46
CA ILE A 189 15.63 23.90 -2.61
C ILE A 189 15.72 24.98 -3.71
N THR A 190 16.93 25.33 -4.15
CA THR A 190 17.19 26.19 -5.32
C THR A 190 17.92 25.42 -6.42
N HIS A 191 17.30 25.34 -7.60
CA HIS A 191 17.82 24.70 -8.81
C HIS A 191 18.95 25.54 -9.45
N PRO A 192 20.00 24.93 -10.04
CA PRO A 192 21.04 25.67 -10.76
C PRO A 192 20.53 26.23 -12.08
N ALA A 193 20.81 27.50 -12.35
CA ALA A 193 20.45 28.17 -13.58
C ALA A 193 21.51 27.95 -14.67
N THR A 194 21.15 27.32 -15.79
CA THR A 194 21.37 27.90 -17.13
C THR A 194 20.59 27.13 -18.21
N GLY A 195 19.59 27.80 -18.79
CA GLY A 195 19.11 27.59 -20.15
C GLY A 195 18.43 26.25 -20.48
N THR A 196 17.14 26.12 -20.15
CA THR A 196 16.07 25.56 -21.00
C THR A 196 14.77 25.44 -20.19
N ALA A 197 13.65 25.87 -20.80
CA ALA A 197 12.25 25.78 -20.37
C ALA A 197 11.89 26.21 -18.92
N GLN A 198 11.27 27.38 -18.82
CA GLN A 198 10.63 27.92 -17.61
C GLN A 198 9.54 26.95 -17.09
N PHE A 199 9.85 26.18 -16.05
CA PHE A 199 8.89 25.36 -15.32
C PHE A 199 8.38 26.12 -14.08
N ASP A 200 7.06 26.25 -14.01
CA ASP A 200 6.31 26.99 -13.00
C ASP A 200 6.41 26.30 -11.62
N ALA A 201 6.86 27.04 -10.60
CA ALA A 201 7.19 26.54 -9.27
C ALA A 201 6.02 26.70 -8.28
N THR A 202 4.90 26.03 -8.57
CA THR A 202 3.87 25.77 -7.55
C THR A 202 4.26 24.52 -6.75
N ILE A 203 3.91 24.48 -5.46
CA ILE A 203 4.24 23.41 -4.49
C ILE A 203 3.87 22.01 -5.04
N THR A 204 2.83 21.92 -5.87
CA THR A 204 2.37 20.71 -6.57
C THR A 204 3.34 20.18 -7.64
N ASN A 205 4.18 21.02 -8.25
CA ASN A 205 5.10 20.62 -9.32
C ASN A 205 6.41 20.01 -8.81
N VAL A 206 6.88 20.42 -7.62
CA VAL A 206 8.12 19.90 -7.00
C VAL A 206 7.95 18.45 -6.55
N PHE A 207 6.76 18.07 -6.07
CA PHE A 207 6.48 16.70 -5.61
C PHE A 207 6.30 15.70 -6.77
N ARG A 208 5.72 16.17 -7.88
CA ARG A 208 5.67 15.38 -9.12
C ARG A 208 7.08 15.03 -9.60
N GLU A 209 8.02 15.97 -9.48
CA GLU A 209 9.41 15.78 -9.87
C GLU A 209 10.15 14.77 -8.99
N PHE A 210 9.94 14.79 -7.67
CA PHE A 210 10.49 13.81 -6.74
C PHE A 210 10.05 12.37 -7.06
N ASN A 211 8.75 12.17 -7.28
CA ASN A 211 8.20 10.85 -7.61
C ASN A 211 8.68 10.35 -8.97
N ILE A 212 8.73 11.22 -9.97
CA ILE A 212 9.23 10.88 -11.31
C ILE A 212 10.68 10.42 -11.25
N ARG A 213 11.53 11.12 -10.48
CA ARG A 213 12.94 10.74 -10.30
C ARG A 213 13.07 9.42 -9.56
N LEU A 214 12.34 9.24 -8.45
CA LEU A 214 12.37 8.00 -7.70
C LEU A 214 11.94 6.81 -8.55
N GLN A 215 10.88 6.95 -9.36
CA GLN A 215 10.39 5.90 -10.25
C GLN A 215 11.43 5.54 -11.33
N ALA A 216 12.06 6.54 -11.95
CA ALA A 216 13.13 6.32 -12.92
C ALA A 216 14.32 5.55 -12.30
N LEU A 217 14.71 5.91 -11.07
CA LEU A 217 15.77 5.21 -10.34
C LEU A 217 15.41 3.76 -10.00
N VAL A 218 14.14 3.45 -9.77
CA VAL A 218 13.65 2.08 -9.55
C VAL A 218 13.66 1.29 -10.86
N GLU A 219 13.23 1.89 -11.98
CA GLU A 219 13.26 1.27 -13.32
C GLU A 219 14.69 0.98 -13.79
N ASP A 220 15.63 1.89 -13.53
CA ASP A 220 17.05 1.74 -13.83
C ASP A 220 17.78 0.76 -12.89
N GLY A 221 17.07 0.17 -11.91
CA GLY A 221 17.63 -0.77 -10.93
C GLY A 221 18.56 -0.14 -9.89
N SER A 222 18.64 1.20 -9.86
CA SER A 222 19.45 1.97 -8.93
C SER A 222 18.77 2.20 -7.58
N ALA A 223 17.47 1.88 -7.49
CA ALA A 223 16.66 1.87 -6.28
C ALA A 223 15.78 0.61 -6.21
N GLN A 224 15.57 0.08 -5.01
CA GLN A 224 14.73 -1.09 -4.76
C GLN A 224 13.82 -0.84 -3.55
N VAL A 225 12.52 -1.07 -3.70
CA VAL A 225 11.58 -1.00 -2.58
C VAL A 225 11.73 -2.27 -1.73
N LEU A 226 12.04 -2.11 -0.45
CA LEU A 226 12.13 -3.21 0.51
C LEU A 226 10.78 -3.52 1.16
N SER A 227 9.99 -2.49 1.48
CA SER A 227 8.68 -2.66 2.12
C SER A 227 7.81 -1.40 2.08
N ARG A 228 6.50 -1.58 2.25
CA ARG A 228 5.48 -0.52 2.27
C ARG A 228 4.44 -0.73 3.40
N PRO A 229 4.81 -0.57 4.69
CA PRO A 229 3.85 -0.69 5.78
C PRO A 229 2.92 0.54 5.87
N SER A 230 1.68 0.33 6.30
CA SER A 230 0.72 1.41 6.57
C SER A 230 -0.09 1.17 7.84
N VAL A 231 -0.56 2.24 8.48
CA VAL A 231 -1.40 2.17 9.69
C VAL A 231 -2.40 3.31 9.76
N LEU A 232 -3.63 2.98 10.12
CA LEU A 232 -4.68 3.93 10.45
C LEU A 232 -4.68 4.19 11.95
N THR A 233 -4.64 5.46 12.36
CA THR A 233 -4.70 5.85 13.77
C THR A 233 -5.54 7.10 13.98
N LEU A 234 -5.89 7.38 15.24
CA LEU A 234 -6.55 8.62 15.63
C LEU A 234 -5.51 9.70 15.93
N ASP A 235 -5.95 10.95 15.82
CA ASP A 235 -5.14 12.09 16.22
C ASP A 235 -4.61 11.95 17.66
N ASN A 236 -3.34 12.30 17.87
CA ASN A 236 -2.60 12.19 19.13
C ASN A 236 -2.44 10.78 19.72
N ARG A 237 -2.85 9.72 19.02
CA ARG A 237 -2.68 8.31 19.44
C ARG A 237 -1.49 7.67 18.75
N MET A 238 -0.64 7.03 19.55
CA MET A 238 0.50 6.29 19.03
C MET A 238 0.04 5.02 18.31
N ALA A 239 0.61 4.78 17.14
CA ALA A 239 0.46 3.55 16.39
C ALA A 239 1.83 2.86 16.27
N TYR A 240 1.82 1.54 16.30
CA TYR A 240 3.01 0.71 16.19
C TYR A 240 2.79 -0.34 15.12
N ILE A 241 3.73 -0.44 14.19
CA ILE A 241 3.78 -1.44 13.12
C ILE A 241 5.06 -2.23 13.30
N ASN A 242 4.96 -3.56 13.28
CA ASN A 242 6.12 -4.43 13.24
C ASN A 242 5.92 -5.49 12.16
N VAL A 243 6.80 -5.49 11.15
CA VAL A 243 6.86 -6.47 10.07
C VAL A 243 8.22 -7.13 10.13
N SER A 244 8.32 -8.19 10.93
CA SER A 244 9.60 -8.81 11.24
C SER A 244 9.55 -10.32 11.38
N GLU A 245 10.65 -10.95 11.04
CA GLU A 245 10.94 -12.35 11.28
C GLU A 245 11.70 -12.51 12.61
N LYS A 246 11.29 -13.49 13.40
CA LYS A 246 12.02 -13.88 14.61
C LYS A 246 13.00 -14.99 14.28
N ILE A 247 14.29 -14.72 14.45
CA ILE A 247 15.35 -15.68 14.21
C ILE A 247 15.78 -16.27 15.57
N PRO A 248 15.56 -17.57 15.81
CA PRO A 248 15.99 -18.20 17.05
C PRO A 248 17.50 -18.45 17.03
N ILE A 249 18.22 -17.96 18.04
CA ILE A 249 19.65 -18.21 18.25
C ILE A 249 19.82 -19.17 19.41
N ALA A 250 20.44 -20.32 19.15
CA ALA A 250 20.77 -21.29 20.19
C ALA A 250 21.90 -20.75 21.09
N SER A 251 21.67 -20.76 22.40
CA SER A 251 22.63 -20.48 23.45
C SER A 251 22.89 -21.75 24.25
N THR A 252 24.09 -22.29 24.15
CA THR A 252 24.50 -23.51 24.86
C THR A 252 25.25 -23.15 26.14
N LYS A 253 24.84 -23.74 27.27
CA LYS A 253 25.59 -23.65 28.54
C LYS A 253 26.39 -24.93 28.74
N PHE A 254 27.70 -24.79 28.94
CA PHE A 254 28.60 -25.91 29.20
C PHE A 254 28.90 -26.02 30.70
N VAL A 255 28.94 -27.26 31.21
CA VAL A 255 29.48 -27.58 32.53
C VAL A 255 30.55 -28.65 32.32
N LYS A 256 31.82 -28.28 32.56
CA LYS A 256 33.00 -29.05 32.11
C LYS A 256 32.97 -29.26 30.59
N ASP A 257 33.04 -30.51 30.12
CA ASP A 257 33.09 -30.92 28.70
C ASP A 257 31.72 -31.34 28.13
N TYR A 258 30.62 -31.12 28.87
CA TYR A 258 29.27 -31.51 28.44
C TYR A 258 28.35 -30.30 28.28
N VAL A 259 27.46 -30.35 27.29
CA VAL A 259 26.35 -29.40 27.12
C VAL A 259 25.34 -29.67 28.24
N SER A 260 25.19 -28.73 29.17
CA SER A 260 24.31 -28.85 30.33
C SER A 260 22.88 -28.37 30.05
N SER A 261 22.70 -27.41 29.14
CA SER A 261 21.39 -26.94 28.68
C SER A 261 21.52 -26.16 27.37
N VAL A 262 20.43 -26.15 26.58
CA VAL A 262 20.29 -25.35 25.37
C VAL A 262 19.09 -24.43 25.57
N ASP A 263 19.31 -23.13 25.41
CA ASP A 263 18.29 -22.09 25.45
C ASP A 263 18.20 -21.42 24.07
N PHE A 264 17.04 -20.87 23.70
CA PHE A 264 16.88 -20.14 22.44
C PHE A 264 16.55 -18.69 22.72
N ARG A 265 17.40 -17.79 22.24
CA ARG A 265 17.14 -16.34 22.25
C ARG A 265 16.67 -15.90 20.88
N GLU A 266 15.47 -15.36 20.80
CA GLU A 266 14.95 -14.78 19.57
C GLU A 266 15.59 -13.39 19.32
N VAL A 267 16.03 -13.15 18.09
CA VAL A 267 16.35 -11.81 17.60
C VAL A 267 15.42 -11.46 16.44
N THR A 268 15.04 -10.19 16.34
CA THR A 268 14.06 -9.73 15.38
C THR A 268 14.74 -9.07 14.18
N ALA A 269 14.47 -9.55 12.98
CA ALA A 269 14.90 -8.96 11.72
C ALA A 269 13.68 -8.48 10.92
N GLY A 270 13.58 -7.19 10.65
CA GLY A 270 12.47 -6.61 9.90
C GLY A 270 12.31 -5.12 10.13
N ILE A 271 11.08 -4.63 9.99
CA ILE A 271 10.77 -3.20 10.06
C ILE A 271 9.89 -2.92 11.25
N GLU A 272 10.33 -2.00 12.09
CA GLU A 272 9.58 -1.49 13.24
C GLU A 272 9.30 0.00 13.01
N LEU A 273 8.04 0.40 13.04
CA LEU A 273 7.62 1.79 12.85
C LEU A 273 6.65 2.18 13.96
N ALA A 274 7.06 3.11 14.81
CA ALA A 274 6.25 3.70 15.84
C ALA A 274 6.00 5.17 15.51
N VAL A 275 4.73 5.55 15.36
CA VAL A 275 4.34 6.89 14.92
C VAL A 275 3.28 7.47 15.83
N ARG A 276 3.38 8.76 16.14
CA ARG A 276 2.34 9.52 16.84
C ARG A 276 2.01 10.77 16.04
N PRO A 277 0.85 10.83 15.37
CA PRO A 277 0.45 12.00 14.63
C PRO A 277 -0.22 13.05 15.51
N ARG A 278 -0.11 14.29 15.06
CA ARG A 278 -0.86 15.45 15.54
C ARG A 278 -1.33 16.27 14.35
N ILE A 279 -2.62 16.29 14.11
CA ILE A 279 -3.24 16.97 12.97
C ILE A 279 -3.39 18.47 13.30
N SER A 280 -3.06 19.32 12.34
CA SER A 280 -3.31 20.77 12.43
C SER A 280 -4.80 21.08 12.41
N ARG A 281 -5.19 22.25 12.95
CA ARG A 281 -6.60 22.68 12.99
C ARG A 281 -7.26 22.65 11.60
N ASP A 282 -6.53 23.09 10.59
CA ASP A 282 -7.03 23.20 9.22
C ASP A 282 -6.94 21.87 8.44
N GLY A 283 -6.26 20.85 8.99
CA GLY A 283 -6.06 19.54 8.34
C GLY A 283 -5.00 19.51 7.24
N ASN A 284 -4.42 20.65 6.88
CA ASN A 284 -3.44 20.75 5.79
C ASN A 284 -2.02 20.28 6.18
N GLU A 285 -1.74 20.19 7.47
CA GLU A 285 -0.44 19.74 8.00
C GLU A 285 -0.61 18.72 9.13
N VAL A 286 0.34 17.80 9.24
CA VAL A 286 0.44 16.79 10.28
C VAL A 286 1.83 16.83 10.89
N SER A 287 1.90 16.96 12.21
CA SER A 287 3.15 16.77 12.96
C SER A 287 3.27 15.31 13.38
N LEU A 288 4.33 14.63 12.96
CA LEU A 288 4.59 13.22 13.27
C LEU A 288 5.80 13.10 14.19
N GLN A 289 5.61 12.42 15.33
CA GLN A 289 6.72 11.82 16.07
C GLN A 289 6.97 10.44 15.50
N ILE A 290 8.17 10.18 14.97
CA ILE A 290 8.50 8.98 14.20
C ILE A 290 9.70 8.30 14.85
N ASN A 291 9.55 7.02 15.17
CA ASN A 291 10.64 6.10 15.49
C ASN A 291 10.57 4.96 14.48
N ALA A 292 11.52 4.88 13.55
CA ALA A 292 11.56 3.83 12.54
C ALA A 292 12.88 3.08 12.63
N ALA A 293 12.83 1.75 12.61
CA ALA A 293 13.97 0.87 12.58
C ALA A 293 13.82 -0.19 11.48
N VAL A 294 14.91 -0.48 10.77
CA VAL A 294 15.00 -1.50 9.74
C VAL A 294 16.18 -2.41 10.07
N SER A 295 15.91 -3.69 10.29
CA SER A 295 16.90 -4.72 10.57
C SER A 295 16.88 -5.81 9.50
N ALA A 296 18.07 -6.20 9.02
CA ALA A 296 18.23 -7.25 8.02
C ALA A 296 19.43 -8.15 8.34
N GLN A 297 19.34 -9.42 7.98
CA GLN A 297 20.49 -10.34 8.06
C GLN A 297 21.54 -9.94 7.03
N VAL A 298 22.82 -9.99 7.40
CA VAL A 298 23.94 -9.71 6.50
C VAL A 298 24.51 -11.04 5.98
N PRO A 299 24.30 -11.39 4.69
CA PRO A 299 24.77 -12.65 4.13
C PRO A 299 26.27 -12.84 4.31
N GLY A 300 26.69 -14.04 4.73
CA GLY A 300 28.10 -14.42 4.84
C GLY A 300 28.87 -13.80 6.01
N LYS A 301 28.23 -12.95 6.84
CA LYS A 301 28.84 -12.36 8.05
C LYS A 301 28.37 -13.03 9.35
N ASP A 302 27.81 -14.23 9.28
CA ASP A 302 27.42 -14.99 10.47
C ASP A 302 28.62 -15.22 11.40
N LYS A 303 28.38 -15.05 12.70
CA LYS A 303 29.36 -15.40 13.72
C LYS A 303 29.28 -16.89 13.99
N VAL A 304 30.30 -17.61 13.57
CA VAL A 304 30.45 -19.04 13.79
C VAL A 304 31.48 -19.27 14.90
N VAL A 305 31.10 -20.00 15.93
CA VAL A 305 32.01 -20.48 16.97
C VAL A 305 32.44 -21.89 16.60
N ILE A 306 33.75 -22.11 16.50
CA ILE A 306 34.34 -23.40 16.11
C ILE A 306 34.98 -24.05 17.33
N GLY A 307 34.68 -25.33 17.58
CA GLY A 307 35.23 -26.14 18.66
C GLY A 307 36.54 -26.85 18.31
N ALA A 308 37.10 -27.56 19.29
CA ALA A 308 38.35 -28.31 19.13
C ALA A 308 38.18 -29.48 18.14
N GLY A 309 38.74 -29.38 16.93
CA GLY A 309 38.51 -30.37 15.86
C GLY A 309 37.72 -29.84 14.67
N ASN A 310 37.58 -28.51 14.55
CA ASN A 310 36.99 -27.82 13.41
C ASN A 310 35.49 -28.08 13.19
N TYR A 311 34.76 -28.42 14.27
CA TYR A 311 33.30 -28.56 14.24
C TYR A 311 32.62 -27.26 14.69
N GLU A 312 31.49 -26.91 14.05
CA GLU A 312 30.68 -25.75 14.39
C GLU A 312 29.92 -25.99 15.71
N LEU A 313 30.19 -25.16 16.72
CA LEU A 313 29.57 -25.20 18.05
C LEU A 313 28.30 -24.35 18.14
N ALA A 314 28.32 -23.19 17.47
CA ALA A 314 27.21 -22.24 17.45
C ALA A 314 27.32 -21.32 16.25
N ARG A 315 26.18 -20.88 15.74
CA ARG A 315 26.06 -19.87 14.69
C ARG A 315 25.06 -18.82 15.11
N SER A 316 25.46 -17.55 15.01
CA SER A 316 24.58 -16.41 15.18
C SER A 316 24.59 -15.59 13.90
N PRO A 317 23.42 -15.26 13.33
CA PRO A 317 23.35 -14.33 12.22
C PRO A 317 23.83 -12.94 12.69
N THR A 318 24.47 -12.19 11.79
CA THR A 318 24.76 -10.78 12.03
C THR A 318 23.61 -9.95 11.46
N LEU A 319 22.98 -9.12 12.30
CA LEU A 319 21.92 -8.20 11.88
C LEU A 319 22.49 -6.80 11.65
N SER A 320 22.17 -6.20 10.52
CA SER A 320 22.37 -4.77 10.26
C SER A 320 21.12 -4.03 10.69
N VAL A 321 21.23 -3.13 11.67
CA VAL A 321 20.11 -2.33 12.20
C VAL A 321 20.30 -0.87 11.83
N ARG A 322 19.25 -0.27 11.28
CA ARG A 322 19.18 1.11 10.81
C ARG A 322 18.02 1.78 11.50
N GLU A 323 18.28 2.81 12.32
CA GLU A 323 17.26 3.45 13.16
C GLU A 323 17.24 4.96 12.97
N VAL A 324 16.05 5.56 12.90
CA VAL A 324 15.81 7.00 12.87
C VAL A 324 14.73 7.38 13.89
N LYS A 325 15.00 8.43 14.66
CA LYS A 325 14.05 9.04 15.60
C LYS A 325 13.96 10.52 15.30
N THR A 326 12.78 10.98 14.92
CA THR A 326 12.59 12.38 14.52
C THR A 326 11.20 12.89 14.88
N TYR A 327 11.07 14.21 14.87
CA TYR A 327 9.80 14.91 14.98
C TYR A 327 9.72 15.89 13.81
N ALA A 328 8.80 15.63 12.89
CA ALA A 328 8.68 16.39 11.65
C ALA A 328 7.25 16.92 11.48
N ARG A 329 7.13 18.10 10.87
CA ARG A 329 5.85 18.63 10.40
C ARG A 329 5.80 18.49 8.89
N ILE A 330 4.77 17.82 8.41
CA ILE A 330 4.63 17.37 7.03
C ILE A 330 3.28 17.86 6.52
N ALA A 331 3.22 18.34 5.29
CA ALA A 331 1.95 18.68 4.66
C ALA A 331 1.11 17.41 4.44
N ASN A 332 -0.22 17.53 4.52
CA ASN A 332 -1.12 16.42 4.24
C ASN A 332 -0.86 15.88 2.83
N ASP A 333 -0.93 14.57 2.68
CA ASP A 333 -0.75 13.84 1.41
C ASP A 333 0.62 14.05 0.76
N THR A 334 1.61 14.49 1.53
CA THR A 334 2.95 14.80 1.04
C THR A 334 3.97 13.81 1.58
N PRO A 335 4.76 13.14 0.72
CA PRO A 335 5.82 12.24 1.17
C PRO A 335 6.96 13.04 1.79
N PHE A 336 7.48 12.55 2.91
CA PHE A 336 8.59 13.14 3.63
C PHE A 336 9.67 12.09 3.88
N ILE A 337 10.91 12.40 3.51
CA ILE A 337 12.06 11.55 3.83
C ILE A 337 12.43 11.78 5.30
N VAL A 338 12.25 10.74 6.11
CA VAL A 338 12.54 10.76 7.54
C VAL A 338 14.04 10.75 7.83
N GLY A 339 14.81 10.10 6.96
CA GLY A 339 16.28 10.06 6.99
C GLY A 339 16.88 9.12 5.94
N GLY A 340 18.13 9.40 5.54
CA GLY A 340 18.99 8.51 4.74
C GLY A 340 20.15 7.99 5.60
N LEU A 341 20.31 6.67 5.70
CA LEU A 341 21.36 6.05 6.50
C LEU A 341 22.46 5.52 5.58
N ILE A 342 23.59 6.23 5.56
CA ILE A 342 24.75 5.94 4.71
C ILE A 342 25.50 4.71 5.25
N ALA A 343 25.56 3.64 4.46
CA ALA A 343 26.45 2.51 4.70
C ALA A 343 27.51 2.46 3.58
N LYS A 344 28.78 2.54 3.97
CA LYS A 344 29.90 2.36 3.03
C LYS A 344 30.49 0.96 3.22
N ASP A 345 29.98 -0.01 2.46
CA ASP A 345 30.63 -1.30 2.31
C ASP A 345 31.60 -1.23 1.13
N SER A 346 32.91 -1.17 1.42
CA SER A 346 33.97 -1.31 0.41
C SER A 346 34.77 -2.57 0.70
N GLU A 347 34.71 -3.53 -0.20
CA GLU A 347 35.54 -4.73 -0.16
C GLU A 347 36.63 -4.59 -1.24
N GLU A 348 37.89 -4.47 -0.80
CA GLU A 348 39.05 -4.47 -1.69
C GLU A 348 39.71 -5.84 -1.62
N SER A 349 39.57 -6.63 -2.68
CA SER A 349 40.29 -7.90 -2.84
C SER A 349 41.50 -7.68 -3.73
N THR A 350 42.69 -7.92 -3.18
CA THR A 350 43.95 -7.83 -3.93
C THR A 350 44.56 -9.23 -4.07
N SER A 351 44.53 -9.77 -5.29
CA SER A 351 45.26 -10.98 -5.64
C SER A 351 46.65 -10.60 -6.15
N LYS A 352 47.71 -11.01 -5.47
CA LYS A 352 49.11 -10.74 -5.89
C LYS A 352 49.91 -12.03 -6.05
N VAL A 353 50.81 -12.07 -7.03
CA VAL A 353 51.82 -13.12 -7.14
C VAL A 353 52.86 -12.92 -6.02
N PRO A 354 53.15 -13.92 -5.18
CA PRO A 354 54.17 -13.80 -4.13
C PRO A 354 55.53 -13.35 -4.71
N VAL A 355 56.26 -12.49 -4.01
CA VAL A 355 57.55 -11.88 -4.41
C VAL A 355 57.46 -10.87 -5.56
N LEU A 356 56.86 -11.23 -6.70
CA LEU A 356 56.78 -10.33 -7.88
C LEU A 356 55.78 -9.18 -7.69
N GLY A 357 54.72 -9.39 -6.91
CA GLY A 357 53.72 -8.37 -6.59
C GLY A 357 54.16 -7.34 -5.54
N GLU A 358 55.34 -7.49 -4.91
CA GLU A 358 55.85 -6.58 -3.87
C GLU A 358 56.96 -5.65 -4.38
N LEU A 359 57.36 -5.78 -5.65
CA LEU A 359 58.40 -4.94 -6.24
C LEU A 359 57.92 -3.48 -6.37
N PRO A 360 58.68 -2.50 -5.87
CA PRO A 360 58.39 -1.10 -6.14
C PRO A 360 58.47 -0.88 -7.66
N ILE A 361 57.47 -0.18 -8.23
CA ILE A 361 57.34 0.16 -9.66
C ILE A 361 56.79 -0.99 -10.55
N LEU A 362 57.25 -2.23 -10.39
CA LEU A 362 56.83 -3.36 -11.26
C LEU A 362 55.71 -4.22 -10.67
N GLY A 363 55.46 -4.15 -9.36
CA GLY A 363 54.46 -4.98 -8.68
C GLY A 363 53.02 -4.76 -9.16
N THR A 364 52.71 -3.61 -9.76
CA THR A 364 51.37 -3.29 -10.30
C THR A 364 50.96 -4.15 -11.49
N LEU A 365 51.92 -4.73 -12.22
CA LEU A 365 51.67 -5.64 -13.34
C LEU A 365 51.41 -7.09 -12.90
N PHE A 366 51.74 -7.42 -11.64
CA PHE A 366 51.62 -8.76 -11.06
C PHE A 366 50.62 -8.82 -9.89
N GLN A 367 49.79 -7.78 -9.76
CA GLN A 367 48.66 -7.73 -8.85
C GLN A 367 47.39 -7.47 -9.64
N SER A 368 46.31 -8.16 -9.29
CA SER A 368 44.95 -7.86 -9.73
C SER A 368 44.19 -7.29 -8.54
N LYS A 369 43.71 -6.06 -8.71
CA LYS A 369 42.84 -5.40 -7.72
C LYS A 369 41.42 -5.50 -8.22
N THR A 370 40.56 -6.16 -7.45
CA THR A 370 39.13 -6.15 -7.67
C THR A 370 38.50 -5.36 -6.54
N GLN A 371 38.01 -4.16 -6.85
CA GLN A 371 37.18 -3.39 -5.93
C GLN A 371 35.72 -3.77 -6.18
N THR A 372 35.11 -4.42 -5.20
CA THR A 372 33.67 -4.72 -5.20
C THR A 372 33.04 -3.98 -4.04
N GLY A 373 32.20 -3.00 -4.35
CA GLY A 373 31.49 -2.23 -3.33
C GLY A 373 30.41 -1.38 -3.98
N GLN A 374 29.16 -1.81 -3.85
CA GLN A 374 28.01 -0.96 -4.16
C GLN A 374 27.63 -0.23 -2.87
N LYS A 375 27.71 1.10 -2.87
CA LYS A 375 27.19 1.90 -1.76
C LYS A 375 25.67 1.91 -1.88
N ARG A 376 25.00 1.23 -0.97
CA ARG A 376 23.54 1.14 -0.91
C ARG A 376 23.06 1.78 0.38
N GLU A 377 22.10 2.68 0.25
CA GLU A 377 21.56 3.53 1.30
C GLU A 377 20.10 3.16 1.53
N VAL A 378 19.70 3.05 2.79
CA VAL A 378 18.29 2.81 3.12
C VAL A 378 17.63 4.12 3.46
N ILE A 379 16.51 4.40 2.79
CA ILE A 379 15.69 5.60 2.97
C ILE A 379 14.33 5.17 3.47
N ILE A 380 13.80 5.92 4.44
CA ILE A 380 12.45 5.75 4.95
C ILE A 380 11.65 6.99 4.57
N VAL A 381 10.64 6.81 3.73
CA VAL A 381 9.69 7.84 3.30
C VAL A 381 8.40 7.65 4.07
N ILE A 382 7.80 8.72 4.59
CA ILE A 382 6.50 8.68 5.28
C ILE A 382 5.54 9.67 4.63
N THR A 383 4.31 9.22 4.38
CA THR A 383 3.23 10.04 3.83
C THR A 383 2.03 9.99 4.78
N PRO A 384 1.68 11.11 5.44
CA PRO A 384 0.45 11.22 6.21
C PRO A 384 -0.75 11.58 5.31
N SER A 385 -1.91 10.98 5.57
CA SER A 385 -3.19 11.28 4.89
C SER A 385 -4.32 11.40 5.92
N VAL A 386 -4.84 12.61 6.09
CA VAL A 386 -5.93 12.93 7.00
C VAL A 386 -7.26 12.57 6.33
N LEU A 387 -8.05 11.72 6.98
CA LEU A 387 -9.34 11.28 6.44
C LEU A 387 -10.43 12.34 6.66
N PRO A 388 -11.38 12.49 5.72
CA PRO A 388 -12.55 13.35 5.90
C PRO A 388 -13.44 12.87 7.06
N ASP A 389 -14.03 13.81 7.79
CA ASP A 389 -14.87 13.53 8.97
C ASP A 389 -16.20 12.85 8.58
N ASP A 390 -16.69 13.07 7.36
CA ASP A 390 -18.02 12.64 6.88
C ASP A 390 -18.04 11.25 6.23
N SER A 391 -16.95 10.48 6.34
CA SER A 391 -16.89 9.12 5.78
C SER A 391 -17.25 8.09 6.87
N PRO A 392 -18.47 7.51 6.86
CA PRO A 392 -18.84 6.45 7.78
C PRO A 392 -18.09 5.17 7.41
N VAL A 393 -16.91 4.99 8.02
CA VAL A 393 -16.22 3.70 8.02
C VAL A 393 -16.96 2.81 9.03
N HIS A 394 -17.93 2.03 8.58
CA HIS A 394 -18.62 1.06 9.42
C HIS A 394 -17.75 -0.20 9.57
N ALA A 395 -17.74 -0.82 10.76
CA ALA A 395 -16.96 -2.04 11.03
C ALA A 395 -17.36 -3.27 10.19
N GLY A 396 -18.47 -3.19 9.46
CA GLY A 396 -18.94 -4.20 8.49
C GLY A 396 -18.68 -3.85 7.02
N MET A 397 -17.98 -2.75 6.72
CA MET A 397 -17.60 -2.42 5.35
C MET A 397 -16.61 -3.49 4.86
N PRO A 398 -16.88 -4.17 3.74
CA PRO A 398 -15.87 -5.00 3.11
C PRO A 398 -14.63 -4.14 2.89
N LYS A 399 -13.44 -4.69 3.12
CA LYS A 399 -12.17 -4.04 2.72
C LYS A 399 -12.01 -3.88 1.19
N ASP A 400 -13.10 -4.09 0.44
CA ASP A 400 -13.20 -4.18 -1.01
C ASP A 400 -14.04 -3.00 -1.59
N ASP A 401 -14.32 -1.95 -0.80
CA ASP A 401 -15.13 -0.78 -1.21
C ASP A 401 -14.26 0.28 -1.92
N ASP A 402 -14.83 0.96 -2.92
CA ASP A 402 -14.14 1.93 -3.78
C ASP A 402 -13.51 3.06 -2.98
N LEU A 403 -14.04 3.42 -1.81
CA LEU A 403 -13.49 4.46 -0.94
C LEU A 403 -12.08 4.16 -0.40
N PHE A 404 -11.63 2.90 -0.38
CA PHE A 404 -10.22 2.57 -0.09
C PHE A 404 -9.31 2.72 -1.32
N ASP A 405 -9.89 2.74 -2.52
CA ASP A 405 -9.21 2.91 -3.81
C ASP A 405 -9.38 4.35 -4.39
N GLN A 406 -10.32 5.15 -3.87
CA GLN A 406 -10.74 6.46 -4.42
C GLN A 406 -10.18 7.71 -3.72
N PHE A 407 -9.06 7.62 -3.01
CA PHE A 407 -8.34 8.84 -2.62
C PHE A 407 -7.16 9.05 -3.57
N GLY A 408 -7.26 10.14 -4.36
CA GLY A 408 -6.40 10.53 -5.47
C GLY A 408 -4.93 10.83 -5.12
N HIS A 409 -4.24 9.87 -4.50
CA HIS A 409 -2.82 9.94 -4.21
C HIS A 409 -2.06 9.27 -5.35
N ARG A 410 -1.48 10.11 -6.22
CA ARG A 410 -0.60 9.73 -7.34
C ARG A 410 0.68 8.97 -6.93
N LEU A 411 0.90 8.74 -5.63
CA LEU A 411 2.13 8.15 -5.08
C LEU A 411 2.06 6.65 -4.80
N PHE A 412 0.87 6.04 -4.75
CA PHE A 412 0.72 4.64 -4.33
C PHE A 412 -0.29 3.85 -5.18
N ARG A 413 -0.33 4.10 -6.49
CA ARG A 413 -1.21 3.40 -7.43
C ARG A 413 -0.63 2.15 -8.07
N ASP A 414 0.46 1.59 -7.54
CA ASP A 414 1.14 0.47 -8.23
C ASP A 414 0.49 -0.89 -7.98
N ALA A 415 -0.62 -0.99 -7.24
CA ALA A 415 -1.26 -2.26 -6.93
C ALA A 415 -2.79 -2.14 -6.78
N TYR A 416 -3.53 -2.98 -7.49
CA TYR A 416 -4.97 -3.16 -7.42
C TYR A 416 -5.31 -4.50 -6.77
N ARG A 417 -6.24 -4.53 -5.82
CA ARG A 417 -6.67 -5.79 -5.19
C ARG A 417 -7.77 -6.45 -6.02
N ILE A 418 -7.52 -7.66 -6.52
CA ILE A 418 -8.49 -8.44 -7.31
C ILE A 418 -9.74 -8.72 -6.44
N ARG A 419 -10.91 -8.30 -6.92
CA ARG A 419 -12.19 -8.46 -6.23
C ARG A 419 -12.92 -9.72 -6.72
N ALA A 420 -13.97 -10.13 -6.01
CA ALA A 420 -14.76 -11.32 -6.37
C ALA A 420 -15.40 -11.19 -7.77
N GLU A 421 -15.92 -10.01 -8.03
CA GLU A 421 -16.52 -9.52 -9.29
C GLU A 421 -15.53 -9.44 -10.46
N ASP A 422 -14.22 -9.38 -10.20
CA ASP A 422 -13.19 -9.42 -11.25
C ASP A 422 -12.81 -10.85 -11.67
N THR A 423 -13.23 -11.84 -10.88
CA THR A 423 -12.98 -13.26 -11.14
C THR A 423 -14.20 -13.90 -11.79
N PHE A 424 -13.95 -14.84 -12.70
CA PHE A 424 -15.01 -15.60 -13.36
C PHE A 424 -15.35 -16.85 -12.58
N ASP A 425 -16.58 -17.33 -12.75
CA ASP A 425 -16.98 -18.63 -12.24
C ASP A 425 -16.40 -19.72 -13.15
N LEU A 426 -15.32 -20.35 -12.69
CA LEU A 426 -14.57 -21.35 -13.44
C LEU A 426 -14.98 -22.79 -13.11
N ARG A 427 -16.13 -22.99 -12.43
CA ARG A 427 -16.62 -24.35 -12.09
C ARG A 427 -16.72 -25.28 -13.28
N TYR A 428 -17.09 -24.75 -14.45
CA TYR A 428 -17.16 -25.53 -15.68
C TYR A 428 -15.80 -26.09 -16.16
N LEU A 429 -14.68 -25.52 -15.70
CA LEU A 429 -13.32 -26.05 -15.92
C LEU A 429 -12.86 -26.87 -14.72
N THR A 430 -12.97 -26.32 -13.51
CA THR A 430 -12.43 -26.97 -12.31
C THR A 430 -13.17 -28.23 -11.92
N GLU A 431 -14.47 -28.36 -12.22
CA GLU A 431 -15.29 -29.54 -11.96
C GLU A 431 -15.43 -30.46 -13.19
N ASN A 432 -14.73 -30.13 -14.29
CA ASN A 432 -14.75 -30.96 -15.49
C ASN A 432 -13.96 -32.25 -15.27
N LYS A 433 -14.68 -33.35 -15.04
CA LYS A 433 -14.08 -34.67 -14.81
C LYS A 433 -13.12 -35.11 -15.92
N GLY A 434 -13.41 -34.76 -17.18
CA GLY A 434 -12.54 -35.12 -18.31
C GLY A 434 -11.21 -34.37 -18.27
N LEU A 435 -11.24 -33.09 -17.92
CA LEU A 435 -10.03 -32.30 -17.74
C LEU A 435 -9.23 -32.78 -16.53
N GLN A 436 -9.89 -33.03 -15.39
CA GLN A 436 -9.25 -33.56 -14.18
C GLN A 436 -8.53 -34.89 -14.44
N GLN A 437 -9.16 -35.81 -15.17
CA GLN A 437 -8.53 -37.09 -15.54
C GLN A 437 -7.26 -36.89 -16.39
N LEU A 438 -7.28 -35.94 -17.32
CA LEU A 438 -6.10 -35.62 -18.14
C LEU A 438 -4.98 -34.99 -17.31
N GLN A 439 -5.32 -34.06 -16.42
CA GLN A 439 -4.38 -33.43 -15.51
C GLN A 439 -3.75 -34.47 -14.58
N ASP A 440 -4.55 -35.36 -13.97
CA ASP A 440 -4.07 -36.46 -13.13
C ASP A 440 -3.10 -37.39 -13.88
N ALA A 441 -3.40 -37.71 -15.14
CA ALA A 441 -2.54 -38.55 -15.97
C ALA A 441 -1.21 -37.85 -16.29
N VAL A 442 -1.25 -36.55 -16.60
CA VAL A 442 -0.06 -35.74 -16.86
C VAL A 442 0.78 -35.56 -15.59
N ASP A 443 0.15 -35.30 -14.45
CA ASP A 443 0.84 -35.16 -13.17
C ASP A 443 1.57 -36.46 -12.80
N ARG A 444 1.00 -37.64 -13.08
CA ARG A 444 1.72 -38.93 -12.95
C ARG A 444 2.94 -39.01 -13.86
N VAL A 445 2.80 -38.60 -15.13
CA VAL A 445 3.94 -38.56 -16.08
C VAL A 445 5.03 -37.64 -15.56
N VAL A 446 4.67 -36.48 -15.04
CA VAL A 446 5.60 -35.47 -14.51
C VAL A 446 6.27 -35.95 -13.23
N VAL A 447 5.56 -36.66 -12.35
CA VAL A 447 6.15 -37.30 -11.16
C VAL A 447 7.24 -38.29 -11.56
N ASP A 448 6.97 -39.12 -12.56
CA ASP A 448 7.95 -40.10 -13.04
C ASP A 448 9.08 -39.43 -13.85
N HIS A 449 8.79 -38.32 -14.53
CA HIS A 449 9.70 -37.60 -15.41
C HIS A 449 9.64 -36.08 -15.16
N PRO A 450 10.30 -35.56 -14.10
CA PRO A 450 10.17 -34.15 -13.70
C PRO A 450 10.55 -33.14 -14.79
N LYS A 451 11.44 -33.52 -15.71
CA LYS A 451 11.88 -32.67 -16.84
C LYS A 451 10.76 -32.36 -17.84
N LEU A 452 9.70 -33.17 -17.88
CA LEU A 452 8.58 -32.99 -18.80
C LEU A 452 7.61 -31.90 -18.32
N SER A 453 7.66 -31.47 -17.05
CA SER A 453 6.71 -30.48 -16.50
C SER A 453 6.69 -29.14 -17.25
N GLY A 454 7.80 -28.74 -17.88
CA GLY A 454 7.93 -27.50 -18.65
C GLY A 454 8.10 -27.74 -20.15
N GLN A 455 7.66 -28.89 -20.65
CA GLN A 455 7.72 -29.20 -22.08
C GLN A 455 6.31 -29.31 -22.65
N TYR A 456 6.09 -28.72 -23.81
CA TYR A 456 4.89 -28.92 -24.60
C TYR A 456 4.71 -30.41 -24.95
N PRO A 457 3.52 -31.02 -24.78
CA PRO A 457 2.24 -30.41 -24.35
C PRO A 457 1.95 -30.53 -22.83
N TYR A 458 2.83 -31.15 -22.03
CA TYR A 458 2.59 -31.43 -20.61
C TYR A 458 2.44 -30.17 -19.75
N GLU A 459 3.18 -29.11 -20.07
CA GLU A 459 3.14 -27.83 -19.35
C GLU A 459 1.75 -27.19 -19.27
N ASN A 460 0.87 -27.51 -20.23
CA ASN A 460 -0.48 -26.96 -20.33
C ASN A 460 -1.52 -27.77 -19.55
N PHE A 461 -1.14 -28.91 -18.95
CA PHE A 461 -2.01 -29.76 -18.13
C PHE A 461 -1.43 -30.04 -16.73
N ALA A 462 -0.12 -29.92 -16.55
CA ALA A 462 0.54 -30.19 -15.27
C ALA A 462 0.27 -29.08 -14.24
N ASN A 463 0.30 -29.43 -12.94
CA ASN A 463 0.19 -28.48 -11.84
C ASN A 463 -1.06 -27.58 -11.89
N GLU A 464 -2.21 -28.18 -12.19
CA GLU A 464 -3.53 -27.52 -12.33
C GLU A 464 -3.62 -26.52 -13.51
N ALA A 465 -2.65 -26.54 -14.44
CA ALA A 465 -2.72 -25.72 -15.65
C ALA A 465 -3.90 -26.14 -16.52
N VAL A 466 -4.55 -25.14 -17.13
CA VAL A 466 -5.62 -25.36 -18.11
C VAL A 466 -5.13 -24.85 -19.47
N PRO A 467 -5.28 -25.63 -20.55
CA PRO A 467 -4.92 -25.15 -21.89
C PRO A 467 -5.67 -23.85 -22.25
N GLY A 468 -4.94 -22.82 -22.66
CA GLY A 468 -5.50 -21.51 -23.00
C GLY A 468 -5.95 -20.66 -21.80
N GLU A 469 -5.53 -21.01 -20.58
CA GLU A 469 -5.87 -20.25 -19.36
C GLU A 469 -5.45 -18.77 -19.39
N ASP A 470 -4.41 -18.45 -20.17
CA ASP A 470 -3.90 -17.08 -20.32
C ASP A 470 -4.93 -16.15 -20.97
N ALA A 471 -5.76 -16.67 -21.89
CA ALA A 471 -6.84 -15.91 -22.51
C ALA A 471 -7.92 -15.53 -21.50
N LEU A 472 -8.25 -16.43 -20.57
CA LEU A 472 -9.19 -16.14 -19.48
C LEU A 472 -8.62 -15.09 -18.52
N VAL A 473 -7.35 -15.22 -18.13
CA VAL A 473 -6.70 -14.25 -17.24
C VAL A 473 -6.63 -12.87 -17.90
N ARG A 474 -6.24 -12.79 -19.18
CA ARG A 474 -6.26 -11.53 -19.94
C ARG A 474 -7.65 -10.92 -19.94
N ARG A 475 -8.71 -11.71 -20.17
CA ARG A 475 -10.08 -11.21 -20.13
C ARG A 475 -10.46 -10.67 -18.74
N GLN A 476 -10.05 -11.34 -17.67
CA GLN A 476 -10.26 -10.86 -16.30
C GLN A 476 -9.54 -9.53 -16.04
N ILE A 477 -8.26 -9.41 -16.44
CA ILE A 477 -7.49 -8.15 -16.36
C ILE A 477 -8.17 -7.04 -17.19
N TYR A 478 -8.69 -7.36 -18.37
CA TYR A 478 -9.40 -6.42 -19.21
C TYR A 478 -10.67 -5.88 -18.54
N GLU A 479 -11.45 -6.73 -17.85
CA GLU A 479 -12.62 -6.28 -17.09
C GLU A 479 -12.22 -5.37 -15.93
N VAL A 480 -11.11 -5.66 -15.22
CA VAL A 480 -10.55 -4.75 -14.21
C VAL A 480 -10.27 -3.38 -14.82
N LEU A 481 -9.56 -3.32 -15.95
CA LEU A 481 -9.22 -2.07 -16.63
C LEU A 481 -10.45 -1.29 -17.09
N LYS A 482 -11.43 -2.00 -17.67
CA LYS A 482 -12.68 -1.40 -18.15
C LYS A 482 -13.48 -0.79 -17.01
N ARG A 483 -13.53 -1.43 -15.84
CA ARG A 483 -14.24 -0.92 -14.66
C ARG A 483 -13.58 0.31 -14.04
N GLN A 484 -12.27 0.43 -14.20
CA GLN A 484 -11.48 1.57 -13.70
C GLN A 484 -11.43 2.73 -14.69
N ASP A 485 -12.17 2.66 -15.81
CA ASP A 485 -12.09 3.60 -16.93
C ASP A 485 -10.63 3.89 -17.35
N ALA A 486 -9.78 2.87 -17.25
CA ALA A 486 -8.32 3.03 -17.36
C ALA A 486 -7.90 3.54 -18.75
N SER A 487 -8.71 3.32 -19.78
CA SER A 487 -8.51 3.87 -21.12
C SER A 487 -8.45 5.40 -21.16
N GLU A 488 -9.05 6.11 -20.19
CA GLU A 488 -8.99 7.59 -20.14
C GLU A 488 -7.60 8.12 -19.79
N VAL A 489 -6.76 7.30 -19.16
CA VAL A 489 -5.39 7.68 -18.77
C VAL A 489 -4.48 7.83 -19.99
N LEU A 490 -4.78 7.13 -21.08
CA LEU A 490 -4.00 7.16 -22.31
C LEU A 490 -4.55 8.19 -23.30
N ASP A 491 -3.68 9.10 -23.73
CA ASP A 491 -3.98 10.06 -24.78
C ASP A 491 -3.97 9.37 -26.16
N ASP A 492 -5.02 9.61 -26.96
CA ASP A 492 -5.14 9.11 -28.33
C ASP A 492 -3.95 9.54 -29.18
N ASP A 493 -3.53 10.80 -29.03
CA ASP A 493 -2.47 11.41 -29.85
C ASP A 493 -1.07 10.88 -29.51
N ARG A 494 -0.94 9.97 -28.53
CA ARG A 494 0.32 9.38 -28.07
C ARG A 494 0.51 7.92 -28.42
N LEU A 495 -0.43 7.33 -29.15
CA LEU A 495 -0.31 5.96 -29.66
C LEU A 495 0.53 5.95 -30.95
N ILE A 496 1.55 5.10 -31.02
CA ILE A 496 2.44 4.98 -32.18
C ILE A 496 2.51 3.56 -32.73
N PHE A 497 2.82 3.44 -34.01
CA PHE A 497 3.21 2.20 -34.66
C PHE A 497 4.36 2.46 -35.64
N PHE A 498 5.06 1.40 -36.06
CA PHE A 498 6.16 1.51 -37.02
C PHE A 498 5.68 1.32 -38.46
N GLU A 499 6.23 2.09 -39.39
CA GLU A 499 5.98 2.00 -40.83
C GLU A 499 7.31 1.78 -41.56
N LYS A 500 7.32 1.00 -42.64
CA LYS A 500 8.53 0.77 -43.44
C LYS A 500 8.86 2.02 -44.26
N GLU A 501 10.10 2.50 -44.19
CA GLU A 501 10.56 3.67 -44.95
C GLU A 501 11.46 3.23 -46.12
N GLU A 502 11.04 3.55 -47.35
CA GLU A 502 11.87 3.34 -48.54
C GLU A 502 12.80 4.55 -48.74
N GLY A 503 14.09 4.41 -48.42
CA GLY A 503 15.15 5.37 -48.81
C GLY A 503 15.89 6.12 -47.69
N GLY A 504 15.71 5.75 -46.41
CA GLY A 504 16.42 6.33 -45.25
C GLY A 504 17.12 5.25 -44.39
N GLY A 505 18.21 5.63 -43.69
CA GLY A 505 19.22 4.71 -43.15
C GLY A 505 18.76 3.57 -42.22
N SER A 506 17.66 3.72 -41.47
CA SER A 506 17.13 2.69 -40.55
C SER A 506 16.01 1.82 -41.13
N GLY A 507 15.41 2.20 -42.27
CA GLY A 507 14.29 1.49 -42.89
C GLY A 507 12.95 1.50 -42.13
N ILE A 508 12.87 2.17 -40.97
CA ILE A 508 11.70 2.21 -40.08
C ILE A 508 11.38 3.65 -39.70
N LYS A 509 10.11 4.04 -39.85
CA LYS A 509 9.55 5.34 -39.49
C LYS A 509 8.50 5.18 -38.39
N VAL A 510 8.52 6.06 -37.39
CA VAL A 510 7.49 6.11 -36.34
C VAL A 510 6.32 6.97 -36.83
N ARG A 511 5.09 6.47 -36.68
CA ARG A 511 3.87 7.20 -37.02
C ARG A 511 2.87 7.17 -35.87
N PHE A 512 2.27 8.32 -35.58
CA PHE A 512 1.18 8.42 -34.63
C PHE A 512 -0.10 7.81 -35.24
N LEU A 513 -0.79 6.98 -34.45
CA LEU A 513 -2.03 6.33 -34.87
C LEU A 513 -3.09 7.38 -35.22
N THR A 514 -3.27 8.41 -34.40
CA THR A 514 -4.28 9.43 -34.66
C THR A 514 -4.04 10.19 -35.95
N ASP A 515 -2.78 10.49 -36.30
CA ASP A 515 -2.43 11.13 -37.58
C ASP A 515 -2.73 10.22 -38.77
N TYR A 516 -2.49 8.91 -38.62
CA TYR A 516 -2.90 7.92 -39.62
C TYR A 516 -4.43 7.87 -39.76
N LEU A 517 -5.16 7.77 -38.65
CA LEU A 517 -6.62 7.67 -38.64
C LEU A 517 -7.26 8.92 -39.24
N LYS A 518 -6.83 10.14 -38.87
CA LYS A 518 -7.33 11.40 -39.44
C LYS A 518 -7.20 11.46 -40.97
N LYS A 519 -6.13 10.86 -41.52
CA LYS A 519 -5.83 10.92 -42.96
C LYS A 519 -6.44 9.78 -43.77
N GLU A 520 -6.27 8.55 -43.33
CA GLU A 520 -6.57 7.34 -44.12
C GLU A 520 -7.87 6.65 -43.66
N ALA A 521 -8.28 6.84 -42.40
CA ALA A 521 -9.44 6.14 -41.82
C ALA A 521 -10.20 7.00 -40.79
N PRO A 522 -10.73 8.18 -41.20
CA PRO A 522 -11.37 9.13 -40.27
C PRO A 522 -12.61 8.53 -39.59
N PHE A 523 -13.26 7.55 -40.23
CA PHE A 523 -14.42 6.85 -39.71
C PHE A 523 -14.20 6.18 -38.34
N VAL A 524 -12.96 5.83 -37.96
CA VAL A 524 -12.67 5.26 -36.63
C VAL A 524 -12.87 6.29 -35.53
N LEU A 525 -12.66 7.58 -35.84
CA LEU A 525 -12.80 8.70 -34.90
C LEU A 525 -14.23 9.26 -34.88
N GLU A 526 -15.11 8.81 -35.78
CA GLU A 526 -16.50 9.23 -35.87
C GLU A 526 -17.41 8.31 -35.04
N GLU A 527 -18.56 8.82 -34.58
CA GLU A 527 -19.55 8.03 -33.83
C GLU A 527 -20.43 7.16 -34.74
N LYS A 528 -20.44 7.39 -36.06
CA LYS A 528 -21.28 6.67 -37.01
C LYS A 528 -20.57 5.44 -37.57
N GLU A 529 -21.28 4.32 -37.65
CA GLU A 529 -20.75 3.11 -38.29
C GLU A 529 -20.60 3.32 -39.80
N SER A 530 -19.37 3.24 -40.29
CA SER A 530 -19.03 3.41 -41.71
C SER A 530 -19.17 2.13 -42.53
N GLY A 531 -19.39 0.98 -41.86
CA GLY A 531 -19.33 -0.34 -42.46
C GLY A 531 -17.92 -0.78 -42.87
N LYS A 532 -16.87 -0.12 -42.36
CA LYS A 532 -15.46 -0.43 -42.63
C LYS A 532 -14.66 -0.54 -41.34
N ALA A 533 -13.56 -1.29 -41.38
CA ALA A 533 -12.61 -1.40 -40.27
C ALA A 533 -11.17 -1.27 -40.77
N VAL A 534 -10.29 -0.71 -39.94
CA VAL A 534 -8.84 -0.71 -40.17
C VAL A 534 -8.24 -1.90 -39.45
N GLY A 535 -7.63 -2.82 -40.20
CA GLY A 535 -6.87 -3.95 -39.67
C GLY A 535 -5.39 -3.61 -39.56
N LEU A 536 -4.78 -3.87 -38.40
CA LEU A 536 -3.33 -3.88 -38.21
C LEU A 536 -2.90 -5.34 -38.01
N CYS A 537 -2.08 -5.87 -38.93
CA CYS A 537 -1.63 -7.25 -38.91
C CYS A 537 -0.12 -7.33 -38.62
N PHE A 538 0.23 -7.93 -37.49
CA PHE A 538 1.60 -8.20 -37.07
C PHE A 538 1.96 -9.66 -37.36
N ARG A 539 3.13 -9.90 -37.96
CA ARG A 539 3.62 -11.27 -38.20
C ARG A 539 4.72 -11.59 -37.19
N MET A 540 4.49 -12.59 -36.36
CA MET A 540 5.43 -13.03 -35.31
C MET A 540 6.57 -13.82 -35.96
N ARG A 541 7.82 -13.36 -35.75
CA ARG A 541 9.04 -13.98 -36.31
C ARG A 541 10.15 -14.18 -35.27
N ARG A 542 9.75 -14.44 -34.01
CA ARG A 542 10.64 -14.57 -32.83
C ARG A 542 11.71 -15.66 -32.95
N ASP A 543 11.49 -16.69 -33.78
CA ASP A 543 12.40 -17.82 -33.95
C ASP A 543 13.36 -17.67 -35.15
N THR A 544 13.36 -16.51 -35.82
CA THR A 544 14.20 -16.28 -36.99
C THR A 544 15.60 -15.81 -36.59
N THR A 545 16.63 -16.38 -37.20
CA THR A 545 18.05 -16.03 -36.94
C THR A 545 18.58 -14.92 -37.84
N GLY A 546 17.75 -14.39 -38.75
CA GLY A 546 18.14 -13.36 -39.71
C GLY A 546 18.03 -11.95 -39.11
N VAL A 547 19.14 -11.20 -39.09
CA VAL A 547 19.23 -9.85 -38.49
C VAL A 547 18.22 -8.85 -39.07
N GLU A 548 17.95 -8.89 -40.38
CA GLU A 548 16.93 -8.04 -41.03
C GLU A 548 15.49 -8.45 -40.62
N GLN A 549 15.27 -9.72 -40.29
CA GLN A 549 13.95 -10.27 -39.95
C GLN A 549 13.60 -10.07 -38.47
N LEU A 550 14.59 -9.79 -37.60
CA LEU A 550 14.39 -9.45 -36.19
C LEU A 550 13.65 -8.11 -36.01
N LEU A 551 13.75 -7.20 -36.99
CA LEU A 551 13.12 -5.89 -36.96
C LEU A 551 11.77 -5.85 -37.70
N ASP A 552 11.32 -6.96 -38.28
CA ASP A 552 10.02 -7.06 -38.96
C ASP A 552 8.84 -7.13 -37.97
N GLU A 553 9.04 -7.69 -36.78
CA GLU A 553 7.97 -8.01 -35.82
C GLU A 553 7.12 -6.80 -35.38
N PRO A 554 7.66 -5.60 -35.14
CA PRO A 554 6.84 -4.49 -34.68
C PRO A 554 6.25 -3.64 -35.83
N ILE A 555 6.41 -4.05 -37.10
CA ILE A 555 5.87 -3.34 -38.28
C ILE A 555 4.56 -4.00 -38.74
N PRO A 556 3.37 -3.38 -38.51
CA PRO A 556 2.10 -3.92 -38.97
C PRO A 556 1.88 -3.73 -40.48
N GLU A 557 1.30 -4.75 -41.13
CA GLU A 557 0.61 -4.59 -42.41
C GLU A 557 -0.77 -3.98 -42.15
N ILE A 558 -1.01 -2.75 -42.64
CA ILE A 558 -2.29 -2.04 -42.43
C ILE A 558 -3.18 -2.17 -43.65
N LYS A 559 -4.44 -2.58 -43.46
CA LYS A 559 -5.45 -2.68 -44.53
C LYS A 559 -6.82 -2.22 -44.04
N ILE A 560 -7.56 -1.54 -44.92
CA ILE A 560 -8.98 -1.25 -44.69
C ILE A 560 -9.80 -2.40 -45.26
N VAL A 561 -10.71 -2.94 -44.47
CA VAL A 561 -11.57 -4.06 -44.84
C VAL A 561 -13.04 -3.68 -44.65
N ASP A 562 -13.92 -4.31 -45.43
CA ASP A 562 -15.36 -4.14 -45.26
C ASP A 562 -15.82 -4.89 -44.00
N CYS A 563 -16.53 -4.18 -43.15
CA CYS A 563 -16.98 -4.65 -41.85
C CYS A 563 -18.36 -4.03 -41.53
N PRO A 564 -19.44 -4.54 -42.15
CA PRO A 564 -20.76 -3.93 -42.10
C PRO A 564 -21.35 -3.88 -40.68
N ASP A 565 -21.09 -4.90 -39.86
CA ASP A 565 -21.68 -5.07 -38.53
C ASP A 565 -20.69 -5.71 -37.54
N GLU A 566 -21.08 -5.71 -36.27
CA GLU A 566 -20.26 -6.23 -35.16
C GLU A 566 -20.05 -7.75 -35.23
N ASN A 567 -21.00 -8.51 -35.81
CA ASN A 567 -20.79 -9.95 -35.97
C ASN A 567 -19.76 -10.22 -37.06
N THR A 568 -19.79 -9.47 -38.16
CA THR A 568 -18.72 -9.56 -39.17
C THR A 568 -17.37 -9.16 -38.57
N TRP A 569 -17.32 -8.15 -37.70
CA TRP A 569 -16.10 -7.77 -36.99
C TRP A 569 -15.54 -8.92 -36.14
N ARG A 570 -16.39 -9.58 -35.34
CA ARG A 570 -15.99 -10.75 -34.53
C ARG A 570 -15.49 -11.90 -35.39
N SER A 571 -16.19 -12.21 -36.49
CA SER A 571 -15.79 -13.27 -37.43
C SER A 571 -14.45 -12.96 -38.09
N LEU A 572 -14.25 -11.72 -38.57
CA LEU A 572 -12.98 -11.27 -39.16
C LEU A 572 -11.84 -11.36 -38.15
N LEU A 573 -12.07 -10.91 -36.91
CA LEU A 573 -11.08 -10.96 -35.84
C LEU A 573 -10.70 -12.41 -35.49
N LEU A 574 -11.68 -13.32 -35.43
CA LEU A 574 -11.46 -14.74 -35.18
C LEU A 574 -10.67 -15.39 -36.33
N GLU A 575 -11.13 -15.25 -37.57
CA GLU A 575 -10.51 -15.88 -38.74
C GLU A 575 -9.10 -15.37 -39.01
N SER A 576 -8.86 -14.07 -38.78
CA SER A 576 -7.56 -13.46 -38.98
C SER A 576 -6.50 -13.90 -37.96
N ASN A 577 -6.92 -14.36 -36.77
CA ASN A 577 -6.07 -14.81 -35.69
C ASN A 577 -6.01 -16.34 -35.53
N LYS A 578 -6.67 -17.12 -36.40
CA LYS A 578 -6.56 -18.58 -36.39
C LYS A 578 -5.12 -19.02 -36.70
N ILE A 579 -4.58 -19.89 -35.84
CA ILE A 579 -3.28 -20.52 -36.05
C ILE A 579 -3.36 -21.41 -37.29
N SER A 580 -2.51 -21.15 -38.28
CA SER A 580 -2.39 -21.95 -39.50
C SER A 580 -1.04 -22.67 -39.53
N PRO A 581 -0.98 -23.98 -39.80
CA PRO A 581 0.27 -24.73 -39.82
C PRO A 581 1.20 -24.36 -41.00
N GLU A 582 0.67 -23.70 -42.04
CA GLU A 582 1.43 -23.34 -43.26
C GLU A 582 2.04 -21.93 -43.23
N PHE A 583 1.59 -21.05 -42.34
CA PHE A 583 2.00 -19.65 -42.31
C PHE A 583 2.56 -19.26 -40.94
N ALA A 584 3.49 -18.30 -40.92
CA ALA A 584 4.00 -17.74 -39.68
C ALA A 584 2.85 -17.21 -38.81
N PRO A 585 2.90 -17.39 -37.47
CA PRO A 585 1.87 -16.89 -36.58
C PRO A 585 1.68 -15.38 -36.80
N LYS A 586 0.42 -14.95 -36.88
CA LYS A 586 0.07 -13.53 -37.05
C LYS A 586 -0.94 -13.13 -35.98
N GLN A 587 -0.85 -11.87 -35.57
CA GLN A 587 -1.79 -11.24 -34.64
C GLN A 587 -2.39 -10.01 -35.31
N VAL A 588 -3.72 -9.96 -35.34
CA VAL A 588 -4.49 -8.97 -36.07
C VAL A 588 -5.50 -8.31 -35.13
N LEU A 589 -5.57 -6.99 -35.18
CA LEU A 589 -6.61 -6.20 -34.52
C LEU A 589 -7.37 -5.36 -35.56
N PHE A 590 -8.65 -5.08 -35.29
CA PHE A 590 -9.52 -4.29 -36.17
C PHE A 590 -10.15 -3.13 -35.41
N LEU A 591 -10.02 -1.92 -35.94
CA LEU A 591 -10.62 -0.70 -35.39
C LEU A 591 -11.76 -0.22 -36.29
N ARG A 592 -12.99 -0.19 -35.77
CA ARG A 592 -14.18 0.32 -36.47
C ARG A 592 -14.63 1.69 -35.96
N ASN A 593 -14.52 1.93 -34.66
CA ASN A 593 -15.00 3.15 -33.99
C ASN A 593 -14.19 3.48 -32.71
N LYS A 594 -14.59 4.54 -31.99
CA LYS A 594 -13.98 4.95 -30.72
C LYS A 594 -14.01 3.87 -29.62
N ASN A 595 -15.00 2.99 -29.60
CA ASN A 595 -15.05 1.92 -28.60
C ASN A 595 -13.92 0.91 -28.83
N ASP A 596 -13.60 0.61 -30.09
CA ASP A 596 -12.45 -0.22 -30.43
C ASP A 596 -11.14 0.50 -30.14
N LEU A 597 -11.08 1.82 -30.29
CA LEU A 597 -9.93 2.62 -29.87
C LEU A 597 -9.72 2.56 -28.35
N ASN A 598 -10.78 2.67 -27.56
CA ASN A 598 -10.71 2.50 -26.10
C ASN A 598 -10.31 1.07 -25.72
N ARG A 599 -10.78 0.05 -26.46
CA ARG A 599 -10.33 -1.33 -26.29
C ARG A 599 -8.84 -1.49 -26.60
N LEU A 600 -8.33 -0.81 -27.62
CA LEU A 600 -6.90 -0.78 -27.93
C LEU A 600 -6.09 -0.18 -26.79
N LYS A 601 -6.54 0.93 -26.20
CA LYS A 601 -5.90 1.51 -25.01
C LYS A 601 -5.88 0.54 -23.83
N ASN A 602 -7.01 -0.11 -23.55
CA ASN A 602 -7.06 -1.14 -22.51
C ASN A 602 -6.14 -2.32 -22.81
N ALA A 603 -5.99 -2.72 -24.08
CA ALA A 603 -5.05 -3.77 -24.48
C ALA A 603 -3.58 -3.37 -24.24
N ILE A 604 -3.22 -2.10 -24.47
CA ILE A 604 -1.89 -1.55 -24.17
C ILE A 604 -1.62 -1.62 -22.66
N LEU A 605 -2.58 -1.14 -21.84
CA LEU A 605 -2.45 -1.18 -20.38
C LEU A 605 -2.38 -2.62 -19.86
N MET A 606 -3.17 -3.52 -20.43
CA MET A 606 -3.16 -4.94 -20.09
C MET A 606 -1.80 -5.57 -20.33
N LYS A 607 -1.15 -5.29 -21.47
CA LYS A 607 0.21 -5.73 -21.74
C LYS A 607 1.18 -5.27 -20.65
N LYS A 608 1.11 -4.00 -20.23
CA LYS A 608 1.95 -3.46 -19.17
C LYS A 608 1.70 -4.13 -17.83
N ILE A 609 0.44 -4.32 -17.45
CA ILE A 609 0.07 -5.08 -16.23
C ILE A 609 0.72 -6.47 -16.24
N ILE A 610 0.63 -7.18 -17.36
CA ILE A 610 1.18 -8.53 -17.48
C ILE A 610 2.70 -8.51 -17.31
N SER A 611 3.41 -7.55 -17.91
CA SER A 611 4.86 -7.41 -17.74
C SER A 611 5.27 -7.09 -16.29
N LEU A 612 4.51 -6.27 -15.57
CA LEU A 612 4.80 -5.86 -14.19
C LEU A 612 4.58 -6.98 -13.16
N ASN A 613 3.76 -7.97 -13.49
CA ASN A 613 3.38 -9.06 -12.59
C ASN A 613 4.04 -10.40 -12.93
N ALA A 614 5.12 -10.38 -13.72
CA ALA A 614 5.80 -11.55 -14.29
C ALA A 614 4.84 -12.39 -15.16
N SER A 615 4.97 -12.24 -16.49
CA SER A 615 4.05 -12.79 -17.50
C SER A 615 3.65 -14.24 -17.24
N ASP A 616 4.63 -15.10 -16.99
CA ASP A 616 4.44 -16.56 -16.90
C ASP A 616 3.73 -16.97 -15.61
N TYR A 617 3.82 -16.11 -14.60
CA TYR A 617 3.23 -16.33 -13.30
C TYR A 617 1.80 -15.76 -13.25
N ILE A 618 1.59 -14.50 -13.67
CA ILE A 618 0.27 -13.86 -13.56
C ILE A 618 -0.77 -14.47 -14.50
N LEU A 619 -0.36 -14.95 -15.68
CA LEU A 619 -1.24 -15.54 -16.69
C LEU A 619 -1.76 -16.94 -16.36
N LYS A 620 -1.50 -17.44 -15.15
CA LYS A 620 -2.03 -18.72 -14.64
C LYS A 620 -3.29 -18.47 -13.83
N LEU A 621 -4.36 -19.23 -14.09
CA LEU A 621 -5.64 -19.06 -13.39
C LEU A 621 -5.52 -19.23 -11.88
N LYS A 622 -4.73 -20.21 -11.42
CA LYS A 622 -4.45 -20.43 -9.98
C LYS A 622 -3.79 -19.22 -9.30
N ASN A 623 -3.14 -18.36 -10.09
CA ASN A 623 -2.46 -17.18 -9.60
C ASN A 623 -3.35 -15.92 -9.67
N PHE A 624 -4.47 -15.93 -10.39
CA PHE A 624 -5.39 -14.79 -10.46
C PHE A 624 -6.59 -15.01 -9.51
N THR A 625 -6.35 -14.87 -8.20
CA THR A 625 -7.33 -15.17 -7.14
C THR A 625 -7.79 -13.93 -6.39
N ARG A 626 -9.01 -13.99 -5.83
CA ARG A 626 -9.59 -12.91 -5.02
C ARG A 626 -8.65 -12.51 -3.87
N GLY A 627 -8.49 -11.20 -3.68
CA GLY A 627 -7.70 -10.62 -2.61
C GLY A 627 -6.21 -10.51 -2.91
N ARG A 628 -5.76 -11.00 -4.06
CA ARG A 628 -4.39 -10.80 -4.53
C ARG A 628 -4.18 -9.38 -5.04
N LEU A 629 -2.97 -8.84 -4.86
CA LEU A 629 -2.56 -7.57 -5.44
C LEU A 629 -2.01 -7.76 -6.86
N LEU A 630 -2.61 -7.07 -7.82
CA LEU A 630 -2.21 -6.94 -9.21
C LEU A 630 -1.47 -5.62 -9.39
N ARG A 631 -0.19 -5.66 -9.78
CA ARG A 631 0.56 -4.43 -10.01
C ARG A 631 0.02 -3.67 -11.21
N MET A 632 -0.25 -2.38 -11.02
CA MET A 632 -0.80 -1.51 -12.06
C MET A 632 0.30 -0.62 -12.64
N PRO A 633 0.30 -0.38 -13.97
CA PRO A 633 1.25 0.50 -14.60
C PRO A 633 0.97 1.96 -14.26
N THR A 634 2.03 2.70 -13.98
CA THR A 634 1.97 4.16 -13.92
C THR A 634 2.04 4.70 -15.34
N VAL A 635 0.97 5.35 -15.79
CA VAL A 635 0.87 5.93 -17.14
C VAL A 635 0.63 7.42 -17.02
N ARG A 636 1.46 8.20 -17.72
CA ARG A 636 1.36 9.66 -17.79
C ARG A 636 0.71 10.05 -19.12
N GLU A 637 -0.01 11.16 -19.13
CA GLU A 637 -0.58 11.74 -20.37
C GLU A 637 0.46 12.01 -21.48
N LYS A 638 1.75 12.13 -21.11
CA LYS A 638 2.85 12.38 -22.05
C LYS A 638 3.54 11.11 -22.56
N ASP A 639 3.21 9.95 -22.00
CA ASP A 639 3.87 8.69 -22.37
C ASP A 639 3.45 8.27 -23.77
N ILE A 640 4.43 7.88 -24.57
CA ILE A 640 4.22 7.40 -25.93
C ILE A 640 4.11 5.88 -25.87
N GLU A 641 3.03 5.33 -26.41
CA GLU A 641 2.75 3.90 -26.34
C GLU A 641 2.85 3.23 -27.71
N LEU A 642 3.67 2.19 -27.79
CA LEU A 642 3.84 1.39 -28.99
C LEU A 642 2.75 0.33 -29.12
N ILE A 643 2.09 0.32 -30.26
CA ILE A 643 1.18 -0.75 -30.68
C ILE A 643 2.01 -1.82 -31.38
N ASP A 644 2.10 -2.99 -30.75
CA ASP A 644 2.81 -4.14 -31.30
C ASP A 644 1.96 -5.42 -31.24
N ALA A 645 2.59 -6.54 -31.59
CA ALA A 645 1.94 -7.83 -31.73
C ALA A 645 1.40 -8.38 -30.40
N ASP A 646 2.02 -8.05 -29.26
CA ASP A 646 1.52 -8.39 -27.93
C ASP A 646 0.27 -7.57 -27.57
N VAL A 647 0.23 -6.29 -27.97
CA VAL A 647 -0.98 -5.44 -27.85
C VAL A 647 -2.10 -6.02 -28.71
N ALA A 648 -1.81 -6.47 -29.93
CA ALA A 648 -2.79 -7.13 -30.80
C ALA A 648 -3.34 -8.43 -30.17
N THR A 649 -2.47 -9.21 -29.52
CA THR A 649 -2.87 -10.42 -28.77
C THR A 649 -3.80 -10.08 -27.61
N CYS A 650 -3.43 -9.05 -26.84
CA CYS A 650 -4.26 -8.52 -25.75
C CYS A 650 -5.63 -8.03 -26.24
N PHE A 651 -5.65 -7.33 -27.38
CA PHE A 651 -6.87 -6.86 -28.01
C PHE A 651 -7.78 -8.02 -28.45
N TYR A 652 -7.22 -9.02 -29.13
CA TYR A 652 -7.95 -10.21 -29.56
C TYR A 652 -8.53 -11.00 -28.38
N HIS A 653 -7.71 -11.28 -27.36
CA HIS A 653 -8.15 -12.03 -26.17
C HIS A 653 -9.17 -11.24 -25.34
N SER A 654 -9.18 -9.91 -25.41
CA SER A 654 -10.18 -9.10 -24.69
C SER A 654 -11.62 -9.38 -25.11
N GLU A 655 -11.86 -9.84 -26.34
CA GLU A 655 -13.20 -10.16 -26.84
C GLU A 655 -13.40 -11.67 -26.99
N LEU A 656 -12.49 -12.34 -27.69
CA LEU A 656 -12.69 -13.72 -28.17
C LEU A 656 -12.00 -14.76 -27.27
N TYR A 657 -11.80 -14.44 -26.00
CA TYR A 657 -11.12 -15.32 -25.01
C TYR A 657 -11.68 -16.75 -24.98
N TYR A 658 -13.00 -16.91 -25.08
CA TYR A 658 -13.61 -18.24 -25.03
C TYR A 658 -13.30 -19.07 -26.29
N SER A 659 -13.33 -18.44 -27.47
CA SER A 659 -12.95 -19.09 -28.72
C SER A 659 -11.45 -19.44 -28.74
N VAL A 660 -10.60 -18.61 -28.14
CA VAL A 660 -9.17 -18.91 -27.95
C VAL A 660 -9.00 -20.13 -27.03
N LEU A 661 -9.68 -20.13 -25.88
CA LEU A 661 -9.65 -21.23 -24.93
C LEU A 661 -10.04 -22.56 -25.59
N GLU A 662 -11.13 -22.56 -26.36
CA GLU A 662 -11.60 -23.75 -27.09
C GLU A 662 -10.56 -24.25 -28.11
N GLN A 663 -9.98 -23.35 -28.90
CA GLN A 663 -8.96 -23.69 -29.90
C GLN A 663 -7.70 -24.26 -29.24
N SER A 664 -7.20 -23.62 -28.17
CA SER A 664 -6.04 -24.09 -27.41
C SER A 664 -6.31 -25.45 -26.77
N LEU A 665 -7.47 -25.63 -26.15
CA LEU A 665 -7.87 -26.91 -25.56
C LEU A 665 -7.91 -28.02 -26.60
N GLN A 666 -8.48 -27.78 -27.78
CA GLN A 666 -8.55 -28.77 -28.85
C GLN A 666 -7.15 -29.12 -29.39
N ALA A 667 -6.30 -28.12 -29.61
CA ALA A 667 -4.94 -28.30 -30.10
C ALA A 667 -4.08 -29.10 -29.11
N ASP A 668 -4.08 -28.68 -27.84
CA ASP A 668 -3.26 -29.27 -26.79
C ASP A 668 -3.75 -30.65 -26.38
N TYR A 669 -5.07 -30.87 -26.38
CA TYR A 669 -5.63 -32.21 -26.20
C TYR A 669 -5.17 -33.17 -27.31
N THR A 670 -5.20 -32.73 -28.56
CA THR A 670 -4.77 -33.55 -29.71
C THR A 670 -3.28 -33.87 -29.63
N ALA A 671 -2.46 -32.88 -29.27
CA ALA A 671 -1.03 -33.05 -29.06
C ALA A 671 -0.74 -34.03 -27.90
N LEU A 672 -1.38 -33.83 -26.75
CA LEU A 672 -1.23 -34.69 -25.57
C LEU A 672 -1.63 -36.12 -25.89
N LYS A 673 -2.78 -36.33 -26.53
CA LYS A 673 -3.25 -37.66 -26.92
C LYS A 673 -2.24 -38.37 -27.83
N LYS A 674 -1.66 -37.65 -28.81
CA LYS A 674 -0.65 -38.20 -29.70
C LYS A 674 0.59 -38.70 -28.95
N VAL A 675 1.02 -37.99 -27.91
CA VAL A 675 2.19 -38.36 -27.10
C VAL A 675 1.87 -39.50 -26.11
N LEU A 676 0.66 -39.53 -25.55
CA LEU A 676 0.25 -40.56 -24.60
C LEU A 676 -0.13 -41.90 -25.26
N THR A 677 -0.46 -41.90 -26.56
CA THR A 677 -0.84 -43.12 -27.29
C THR A 677 0.30 -44.15 -27.27
N GLY A 678 0.02 -45.37 -26.77
CA GLY A 678 1.02 -46.43 -26.66
C GLY A 678 1.91 -46.37 -25.41
N THR A 679 1.56 -45.52 -24.43
CA THR A 679 2.21 -45.47 -23.12
C THR A 679 1.31 -46.06 -22.04
N GLN A 680 1.90 -46.52 -20.92
CA GLN A 680 1.15 -47.02 -19.76
C GLN A 680 0.14 -46.01 -19.19
N TYR A 681 0.40 -44.70 -19.35
CA TYR A 681 -0.47 -43.62 -18.90
C TYR A 681 -1.65 -43.40 -19.84
N GLY A 682 -1.45 -43.57 -21.15
CA GLY A 682 -2.52 -43.52 -22.15
C GLY A 682 -3.49 -44.70 -22.02
N GLU A 683 -2.99 -45.90 -21.74
CA GLU A 683 -3.83 -47.08 -21.51
C GLU A 683 -4.70 -46.94 -20.25
N ALA A 684 -4.18 -46.32 -19.19
CA ALA A 684 -4.94 -46.02 -17.98
C ALA A 684 -6.09 -45.02 -18.22
N LEU A 685 -5.90 -44.04 -19.12
CA LEU A 685 -6.95 -43.10 -19.51
C LEU A 685 -8.08 -43.78 -20.32
N GLU A 686 -7.76 -44.79 -21.12
CA GLU A 686 -8.76 -45.54 -21.91
C GLU A 686 -9.55 -46.55 -21.07
N GLN A 687 -8.96 -47.10 -19.99
CA GLN A 687 -9.62 -48.03 -19.07
C GLN A 687 -10.63 -47.36 -18.13
N THR A 688 -10.60 -46.03 -18.01
CA THR A 688 -11.48 -45.26 -17.10
C THR A 688 -12.78 -44.79 -17.80
N ARG A 689 -13.02 -45.25 -19.04
CA ARG A 689 -14.11 -44.80 -19.92
C ARG A 689 -15.34 -45.69 -19.87
#